data_AF-A0A2E3C046-F1
#
_entry.id   AF-A0A2E3C046-F1
#
_cell.length_a   1.000
_cell.length_b   1.000
_cell.length_c   1.000
_cell.angle_alpha   90.00
_cell.angle_beta   90.00
_cell.angle_gamma   90.00
#
_symmetry.space_group_name_H-M   'P 1'
#
loop_
_entity.id
_entity.type
_entity.pdbx_description
1 polymer ?
#
loop_
_entity_poly.entity_id
_entity_poly.type
_entity_poly.pdbx_seq_one_letter_code
_entity_poly.pdbx_strand_id
1 'polypeptide(L)'
;MDNQIFENIQTNNIDSNPLVLIDRSGSTRTKFNDSTILETEIRIAREMLISRGVQNYYLVFWDDKVIFPNGKNLTSIEQTEFDIKPHYTTYLANCLKNIPDEWIQKEKDVNDLIIFTDGYISDGYYLLDSMKRFFNLNFNIYIVSVNNDSTNYLNKGNNIAGTDIINIMNKMKMIKYIRNFININRHHNTFEKRFKSISNPIVPDGYSVFENKYFKHENFLKFVLFLKDYIVEKNDNEILNIVHNLTITIYHLTKDYNESNKRKLINFISNIFSEYSIYKDIKEALTENVDQFTHGKYETFHEYRRNRESNFIKSQESLLKDVNKTISDEVNNRCMTFTFVSNKGDTIITTNSKNLVDIVIGSQIYHNSGIQINNTKYPVLPLIPSDNEQSIRQWIRTIYAKNFSCSPADDLIMYLFFTDVLLVSLSDVSQDIKDSLMKYVNIFLNRDRFGTGIIERDFLTRNKPATSNGNDISSILTKCCDYFTNGEFHLSEYSLWYMLVKLFNDSKISEFQKKYCIDDLEKDNFSYGNIIKNISLVKSFDHIYSTKTGKLISNKYYTLLPYDVGKGLLYSDNMILSETDFEEIKKNNGLNIEAINLTIPLENFKLNQYTEKTDNIINLNTNFTNFEIVEEPYDNKIIKMDELNFSETNYQYNFETLCRKLVNKKVYIKTQSEFNEHAFRRYPFLKNIDFTDTYLCGGFCRSILLKQKMKDFDFFFVGDNHKENFVRVLKELIESLKNYDPELKFLLMYKKLFNVFEVIAVKDPKSFITPEYNLDNFDKYVFNSLETFDRKNLIVPDENTKNYFEDSDESEIKMIHRFQFILSKFDDVSDIFSTFDLNSSKVSWNGETLFTNESYMSYKYMVNMVDLSKYTFLYESRLRKYLNYGFNIGFYNDKDSDEDKFKYTQYNQILKEIKQNYNIDYKSGFHKYVEDTYDQNEELRKIKNTKRHLVNKRPLYIPTDYPSLVSVARYIVINKIPYKFMFDIPDIMIENEDIKITLSDNTENVRFIRFIEKIKTQERLDEVSKSFGYFTK
;
A
#
# COMPACT_ATOMS: atom_id res chain seq x y z
N MET A 1 35.29 5.26 24.77
CA MET A 1 34.37 5.94 25.72
C MET A 1 33.47 4.95 26.46
N ASP A 2 33.01 3.87 25.83
CA ASP A 2 32.09 2.87 26.43
C ASP A 2 32.41 2.44 27.87
N ASN A 3 33.67 2.09 28.16
CA ASN A 3 34.07 1.62 29.50
C ASN A 3 34.06 2.69 30.60
N GLN A 4 33.85 3.97 30.27
CA GLN A 4 33.84 5.07 31.25
C GLN A 4 32.42 5.53 31.64
N ILE A 5 31.39 5.08 30.92
CA ILE A 5 30.00 5.54 31.11
C ILE A 5 29.13 4.43 31.65
N PHE A 6 29.28 3.22 31.09
CA PHE A 6 28.42 2.11 31.41
C PHE A 6 29.02 1.25 32.53
N GLU A 7 28.18 0.91 33.51
CA GLU A 7 28.53 0.01 34.60
C GLU A 7 27.97 -1.40 34.31
N ASN A 8 28.79 -2.43 34.55
CA ASN A 8 28.35 -3.82 34.51
C ASN A 8 27.58 -4.13 35.80
N ILE A 9 26.30 -3.78 35.82
CA ILE A 9 25.41 -4.16 36.92
C ILE A 9 24.90 -5.57 36.61
N GLN A 10 25.44 -6.55 37.33
CA GLN A 10 24.75 -7.82 37.47
C GLN A 10 23.52 -7.56 38.34
N THR A 11 22.35 -7.52 37.71
CA THR A 11 21.10 -7.50 38.47
C THR A 11 20.97 -8.87 39.11
N ASN A 12 21.08 -8.95 40.44
CA ASN A 12 20.92 -10.20 41.21
C ASN A 12 19.50 -10.79 41.13
N ASN A 13 18.61 -10.19 40.34
CA ASN A 13 17.23 -10.61 40.09
C ASN A 13 17.15 -11.64 38.95
N ILE A 14 17.87 -12.75 39.10
CA ILE A 14 17.76 -13.90 38.20
C ILE A 14 16.91 -14.95 38.91
N ASP A 15 15.80 -15.35 38.30
CA ASP A 15 15.02 -16.47 38.81
C ASP A 15 15.89 -17.73 38.81
N SER A 16 16.01 -18.37 39.97
CA SER A 16 16.76 -19.61 40.14
C SER A 16 16.08 -20.82 39.49
N ASN A 17 14.78 -20.71 39.16
CA ASN A 17 14.00 -21.76 38.50
C ASN A 17 12.99 -21.14 37.50
N PRO A 18 13.45 -20.54 36.38
CA PRO A 18 12.57 -19.92 35.40
C PRO A 18 11.70 -20.98 34.72
N LEU A 19 10.55 -20.55 34.22
CA LEU A 19 9.68 -21.34 33.37
C LEU A 19 10.01 -21.10 31.90
N VAL A 20 10.39 -22.15 31.19
CA VAL A 20 10.80 -22.12 29.78
C VAL A 20 9.77 -22.86 28.94
N LEU A 21 9.09 -22.14 28.07
CA LEU A 21 8.08 -22.67 27.15
C LEU A 21 8.67 -22.71 25.73
N ILE A 22 8.77 -23.89 25.13
CA ILE A 22 9.30 -24.08 23.77
C ILE A 22 8.19 -24.55 22.84
N ASP A 23 8.03 -23.82 21.74
CA ASP A 23 7.04 -24.12 20.72
C ASP A 23 7.47 -25.37 19.96
N ARG A 24 6.60 -26.37 19.92
CA ARG A 24 6.82 -27.58 19.15
C ARG A 24 5.71 -27.78 18.12
N SER A 25 5.07 -26.72 17.68
CA SER A 25 4.04 -26.77 16.65
C SER A 25 4.57 -27.32 15.33
N GLY A 26 3.67 -27.68 14.40
CA GLY A 26 4.07 -28.22 13.11
C GLY A 26 5.05 -27.35 12.32
N SER A 27 4.97 -26.02 12.45
CA SER A 27 5.79 -25.05 11.73
C SER A 27 7.24 -24.99 12.23
N THR A 28 7.53 -25.43 13.45
CA THR A 28 8.91 -25.47 13.96
C THR A 28 9.77 -26.58 13.35
N ARG A 29 9.20 -27.42 12.47
CA ARG A 29 9.93 -28.36 11.60
C ARG A 29 10.75 -27.67 10.52
N THR A 30 10.40 -26.44 10.19
CA THR A 30 11.02 -25.67 9.12
C THR A 30 12.53 -25.55 9.36
N LYS A 31 13.34 -25.66 8.31
CA LYS A 31 14.80 -25.55 8.42
C LYS A 31 15.27 -24.11 8.65
N PHE A 32 16.02 -23.95 9.74
CA PHE A 32 16.84 -22.79 10.08
C PHE A 32 18.32 -23.15 9.90
N ASN A 33 18.89 -22.80 8.75
CA ASN A 33 20.20 -23.30 8.30
C ASN A 33 20.21 -24.84 8.29
N ASP A 34 21.12 -25.48 9.02
CA ASP A 34 21.29 -26.93 9.05
C ASP A 34 20.34 -27.64 10.02
N SER A 35 19.76 -26.90 10.98
CA SER A 35 18.85 -27.40 12.03
C SER A 35 17.39 -27.03 11.75
N THR A 36 16.44 -27.66 12.45
CA THR A 36 15.04 -27.21 12.49
C THR A 36 14.91 -25.95 13.37
N ILE A 37 13.78 -25.22 13.25
CA ILE A 37 13.47 -24.12 14.16
C ILE A 37 13.39 -24.64 15.60
N LEU A 38 12.75 -25.79 15.85
CA LEU A 38 12.67 -26.37 17.20
C LEU A 38 14.06 -26.63 17.80
N GLU A 39 14.95 -27.29 17.05
CA GLU A 39 16.34 -27.52 17.47
C GLU A 39 17.06 -26.20 17.76
N THR A 40 16.82 -25.19 16.92
CA THR A 40 17.39 -23.86 17.10
C THR A 40 16.87 -23.19 18.37
N GLU A 41 15.56 -23.25 18.65
CA GLU A 41 14.95 -22.73 19.86
C GLU A 41 15.49 -23.41 21.12
N ILE A 42 15.62 -24.73 21.12
CA ILE A 42 16.21 -25.50 22.22
C ILE A 42 17.65 -25.06 22.48
N ARG A 43 18.46 -24.95 21.41
CA ARG A 43 19.84 -24.47 21.51
C ARG A 43 19.92 -23.06 22.10
N ILE A 44 19.08 -22.14 21.64
CA ILE A 44 19.07 -20.76 22.13
C ILE A 44 18.59 -20.69 23.59
N ALA A 45 17.57 -21.48 23.95
CA ALA A 45 17.10 -21.59 25.33
C ALA A 45 18.23 -22.00 26.27
N ARG A 46 18.99 -23.02 25.88
CA ARG A 46 20.18 -23.47 26.60
C ARG A 46 21.23 -22.35 26.73
N GLU A 47 21.63 -21.74 25.62
CA GLU A 47 22.60 -20.63 25.63
C GLU A 47 22.16 -19.50 26.56
N MET A 48 20.87 -19.16 26.53
CA MET A 48 20.29 -18.11 27.37
C MET A 48 20.31 -18.49 28.86
N LEU A 49 19.92 -19.71 29.22
CA LEU A 49 19.97 -20.19 30.62
C LEU A 49 21.41 -20.20 31.17
N ILE A 50 22.36 -20.70 30.38
CA ILE A 50 23.79 -20.72 30.75
C ILE A 50 24.33 -19.31 30.95
N SER A 51 24.05 -18.38 30.02
CA SER A 51 24.49 -16.99 30.10
C SER A 51 23.93 -16.25 31.34
N ARG A 52 22.79 -16.71 31.87
CA ARG A 52 22.16 -16.18 33.08
C ARG A 52 22.60 -16.91 34.35
N GLY A 53 23.47 -17.92 34.27
CA GLY A 53 23.90 -18.72 35.42
C GLY A 53 22.78 -19.57 36.03
N VAL A 54 21.71 -19.84 35.29
CA VAL A 54 20.55 -20.61 35.77
C VAL A 54 20.88 -22.10 35.74
N GLN A 55 20.81 -22.75 36.91
CA GLN A 55 21.11 -24.19 37.05
C GLN A 55 19.85 -25.06 36.98
N ASN A 56 18.73 -24.57 37.51
CA ASN A 56 17.46 -25.30 37.53
C ASN A 56 16.42 -24.52 36.73
N TYR A 57 15.49 -25.19 36.08
CA TYR A 57 14.38 -24.56 35.35
C TYR A 57 13.23 -25.55 35.18
N TYR A 58 12.05 -25.02 34.87
CA TYR A 58 10.89 -25.79 34.48
C TYR A 58 10.73 -25.71 32.97
N LEU A 59 10.82 -26.84 32.27
CA LEU A 59 10.67 -26.89 30.82
C LEU A 59 9.27 -27.36 30.44
N VAL A 60 8.69 -26.73 29.44
CA VAL A 60 7.41 -27.12 28.85
C VAL A 60 7.53 -27.03 27.35
N PHE A 61 7.16 -28.10 26.66
CA PHE A 61 6.95 -28.03 25.22
C PHE A 61 5.46 -27.86 24.94
N TRP A 62 5.12 -26.94 24.04
CA TRP A 62 3.74 -26.57 23.78
C TRP A 62 3.38 -26.61 22.30
N ASP A 63 2.15 -27.06 22.04
CA ASP A 63 1.44 -27.02 20.77
C ASP A 63 -0.06 -26.90 21.08
N ASP A 64 -0.90 -27.83 20.62
CA ASP A 64 -2.27 -28.00 21.13
C ASP A 64 -2.30 -28.84 22.42
N LYS A 65 -1.18 -29.49 22.75
CA LYS A 65 -0.93 -30.26 23.97
C LYS A 65 0.23 -29.63 24.74
N VAL A 66 0.45 -30.17 25.93
CA VAL A 66 1.48 -29.70 26.85
C VAL A 66 2.31 -30.90 27.28
N ILE A 67 3.61 -30.84 27.08
CA ILE A 67 4.54 -31.88 27.51
C ILE A 67 5.48 -31.31 28.57
N PHE A 68 5.51 -32.00 29.70
CA PHE A 68 6.43 -31.77 30.80
C PHE A 68 7.51 -32.86 30.72
N PRO A 69 8.69 -32.57 30.15
CA PRO A 69 9.78 -33.54 30.15
C PRO A 69 10.24 -33.84 31.57
N ASN A 70 10.62 -35.10 31.80
CA ASN A 70 11.16 -35.53 33.09
C ASN A 70 12.56 -34.92 33.28
N GLY A 71 12.66 -33.79 33.96
CA GLY A 71 13.94 -33.16 34.28
C GLY A 71 13.80 -31.70 34.71
N LYS A 72 14.61 -31.27 35.68
CA LYS A 72 14.65 -29.89 36.21
C LYS A 72 16.04 -29.23 36.08
N ASN A 73 16.98 -29.82 35.33
CA ASN A 73 18.39 -29.40 35.31
C ASN A 73 18.92 -29.25 33.85
N LEU A 74 19.97 -28.46 33.62
CA LEU A 74 20.58 -28.21 32.31
C LEU A 74 20.93 -29.48 31.54
N THR A 75 21.40 -30.54 32.21
CA THR A 75 21.72 -31.83 31.58
C THR A 75 20.52 -32.55 30.97
N SER A 76 19.29 -32.27 31.42
CA SER A 76 18.10 -32.89 30.83
C SER A 76 17.72 -32.30 29.48
N ILE A 77 18.11 -31.06 29.16
CA ILE A 77 17.73 -30.43 27.88
C ILE A 77 18.35 -31.16 26.68
N GLU A 78 19.59 -31.64 26.84
CA GLU A 78 20.34 -32.40 25.83
C GLU A 78 19.75 -33.79 25.59
N GLN A 79 19.20 -34.41 26.62
CA GLN A 79 18.59 -35.75 26.52
C GLN A 79 17.20 -35.68 25.85
N THR A 80 16.46 -34.58 26.04
CA THR A 80 15.15 -34.35 25.40
C THR A 80 15.20 -34.08 23.90
N GLU A 81 16.36 -33.71 23.33
CA GLU A 81 16.51 -33.35 21.91
C GLU A 81 16.15 -34.52 20.98
N PHE A 82 16.24 -35.76 21.47
CA PHE A 82 16.07 -36.97 20.65
C PHE A 82 14.64 -37.50 20.53
N ASP A 83 13.73 -37.13 21.45
CA ASP A 83 12.38 -37.73 21.53
C ASP A 83 11.23 -36.79 21.15
N ILE A 84 11.49 -35.48 21.04
CA ILE A 84 10.44 -34.47 20.84
C ILE A 84 10.34 -34.09 19.37
N LYS A 85 9.32 -34.62 18.70
CA LYS A 85 8.99 -34.24 17.32
C LYS A 85 7.99 -33.08 17.32
N PRO A 86 8.15 -32.07 16.46
CA PRO A 86 7.13 -31.04 16.34
C PRO A 86 5.80 -31.64 15.89
N HIS A 87 4.66 -31.10 16.33
CA HIS A 87 3.33 -31.64 16.06
C HIS A 87 2.23 -30.56 16.19
N TYR A 88 1.10 -30.74 15.50
CA TYR A 88 -0.14 -29.97 15.69
C TYR A 88 -0.01 -28.44 15.47
N THR A 89 -0.85 -27.66 16.15
CA THR A 89 -1.11 -26.22 15.97
C THR A 89 -0.66 -25.40 17.18
N THR A 90 -0.39 -24.11 17.03
CA THR A 90 0.08 -23.20 18.10
C THR A 90 -1.01 -22.68 19.03
N TYR A 91 -1.14 -23.25 20.24
CA TYR A 91 -2.05 -22.79 21.31
C TYR A 91 -1.34 -22.56 22.67
N LEU A 92 -0.65 -21.43 22.80
CA LEU A 92 0.05 -21.00 24.03
C LEU A 92 -0.89 -20.85 25.23
N ALA A 93 -2.14 -20.44 25.02
CA ALA A 93 -3.13 -20.29 26.08
C ALA A 93 -3.40 -21.61 26.81
N ASN A 94 -3.37 -22.74 26.09
CA ASN A 94 -3.55 -24.07 26.67
C ASN A 94 -2.33 -24.46 27.52
N CYS A 95 -1.13 -24.23 27.00
CA CYS A 95 0.12 -24.38 27.77
C CYS A 95 0.08 -23.59 29.07
N LEU A 96 -0.25 -22.31 28.96
CA LEU A 96 -0.32 -21.40 30.08
C LEU A 96 -1.39 -21.76 31.10
N LYS A 97 -2.42 -22.54 30.77
CA LYS A 97 -3.43 -23.03 31.73
C LYS A 97 -2.99 -24.27 32.48
N ASN A 98 -2.21 -25.14 31.83
CA ASN A 98 -1.85 -26.44 32.38
C ASN A 98 -0.54 -26.44 33.17
N ILE A 99 0.22 -25.32 33.21
CA ILE A 99 1.38 -25.24 34.10
C ILE A 99 0.92 -25.45 35.56
N PRO A 100 1.54 -26.38 36.30
CA PRO A 100 1.21 -26.64 37.71
C PRO A 100 1.39 -25.40 38.59
N ASP A 101 0.44 -25.16 39.49
CA ASP A 101 0.51 -24.03 40.44
C ASP A 101 1.77 -24.10 41.33
N GLU A 102 2.28 -25.31 41.62
CA GLU A 102 3.50 -25.52 42.41
C GLU A 102 4.79 -25.06 41.70
N TRP A 103 4.76 -24.86 40.38
CA TRP A 103 5.88 -24.27 39.62
C TRP A 103 5.85 -22.74 39.70
N ILE A 104 4.69 -22.18 40.06
CA ILE A 104 4.43 -20.76 40.15
C ILE A 104 4.55 -20.34 41.62
N GLN A 105 5.76 -19.99 42.05
CA GLN A 105 6.03 -19.73 43.46
C GLN A 105 5.59 -18.32 43.86
N LYS A 106 4.53 -18.22 44.67
CA LYS A 106 3.98 -16.93 45.13
C LYS A 106 4.91 -16.15 46.06
N GLU A 107 5.82 -16.85 46.74
CA GLU A 107 6.74 -16.28 47.74
C GLU A 107 8.08 -15.85 47.15
N LYS A 108 8.33 -16.09 45.85
CA LYS A 108 9.56 -15.65 45.18
C LYS A 108 9.53 -14.15 44.90
N ASP A 109 10.67 -13.51 45.09
CA ASP A 109 10.90 -12.10 44.72
C ASP A 109 10.80 -11.88 43.20
N VAL A 110 11.20 -12.89 42.40
CA VAL A 110 11.20 -12.83 40.94
C VAL A 110 10.77 -14.18 40.35
N ASN A 111 9.83 -14.13 39.40
CA ASN A 111 9.47 -15.26 38.56
C ASN A 111 9.77 -14.91 37.10
N ASP A 112 10.55 -15.74 36.40
CA ASP A 112 10.85 -15.53 34.98
C ASP A 112 10.05 -16.51 34.11
N LEU A 113 9.39 -16.00 33.07
CA LEU A 113 8.71 -16.78 32.03
C LEU A 113 9.39 -16.52 30.68
N ILE A 114 10.00 -17.54 30.10
CA ILE A 114 10.71 -17.47 28.82
C ILE A 114 9.91 -18.24 27.78
N ILE A 115 9.49 -17.57 26.70
CA ILE A 115 8.63 -18.12 25.65
C ILE A 115 9.40 -18.14 24.34
N PHE A 116 9.57 -19.32 23.77
CA PHE A 116 10.07 -19.53 22.41
C PHE A 116 8.90 -19.82 21.47
N THR A 117 8.95 -19.26 20.26
CA THR A 117 7.93 -19.46 19.22
C THR A 117 8.44 -19.11 17.82
N ASP A 118 7.86 -19.72 16.79
CA ASP A 118 8.07 -19.32 15.40
C ASP A 118 7.07 -18.27 14.91
N GLY A 119 6.11 -17.92 15.76
CA GLY A 119 5.53 -16.59 15.82
C GLY A 119 4.05 -16.45 15.53
N TYR A 120 3.38 -17.50 15.08
CA TYR A 120 1.94 -17.46 14.86
C TYR A 120 1.20 -18.09 16.05
N ILE A 121 0.32 -17.34 16.73
CA ILE A 121 -0.40 -17.85 17.91
C ILE A 121 -1.91 -17.84 17.67
N SER A 122 -2.51 -19.03 17.64
CA SER A 122 -3.93 -19.21 17.27
C SER A 122 -4.92 -18.93 18.41
N ASP A 123 -4.46 -18.42 19.56
CA ASP A 123 -5.28 -18.31 20.78
C ASP A 123 -6.23 -17.11 20.81
N GLY A 124 -5.90 -16.02 20.12
CA GLY A 124 -6.66 -14.77 20.20
C GLY A 124 -6.93 -14.33 21.65
N TYR A 125 -8.20 -14.11 21.98
CA TYR A 125 -8.62 -13.69 23.33
C TYR A 125 -8.46 -14.78 24.42
N TYR A 126 -8.22 -16.05 24.09
CA TYR A 126 -8.02 -17.06 25.14
C TYR A 126 -6.67 -16.92 25.84
N LEU A 127 -5.66 -16.40 25.14
CA LEU A 127 -4.33 -16.14 25.72
C LEU A 127 -4.42 -15.10 26.85
N LEU A 128 -5.30 -14.12 26.68
CA LEU A 128 -5.59 -13.07 27.65
C LEU A 128 -5.94 -13.65 29.02
N ASP A 129 -6.87 -14.59 29.06
CA ASP A 129 -7.34 -15.16 30.32
C ASP A 129 -6.28 -16.05 30.97
N SER A 130 -5.50 -16.79 30.17
CA SER A 130 -4.41 -17.61 30.69
C SER A 130 -3.27 -16.76 31.29
N MET A 131 -2.95 -15.62 30.68
CA MET A 131 -1.88 -14.74 31.13
C MET A 131 -2.18 -14.02 32.45
N LYS A 132 -3.47 -13.74 32.74
CA LYS A 132 -3.90 -13.02 33.96
C LYS A 132 -3.35 -13.59 35.26
N ARG A 133 -3.20 -14.92 35.35
CA ARG A 133 -2.71 -15.57 36.57
C ARG A 133 -1.23 -15.29 36.86
N PHE A 134 -0.44 -14.94 35.84
CA PHE A 134 0.98 -14.64 35.98
C PHE A 134 1.23 -13.18 36.38
N PHE A 135 0.35 -12.25 35.99
CA PHE A 135 0.56 -10.81 36.27
C PHE A 135 0.46 -10.44 37.75
N ASN A 136 -0.32 -11.19 38.52
CA ASN A 136 -0.44 -10.99 39.96
C ASN A 136 0.81 -11.47 40.74
N LEU A 137 1.79 -12.08 40.07
CA LEU A 137 2.92 -12.78 40.67
C LEU A 137 4.28 -12.21 40.20
N ASN A 138 4.28 -10.95 39.74
CA ASN A 138 5.48 -10.21 39.33
C ASN A 138 6.36 -10.93 38.28
N PHE A 139 5.72 -11.61 37.32
CA PHE A 139 6.47 -12.29 36.26
C PHE A 139 7.24 -11.32 35.36
N ASN A 140 8.49 -11.66 35.07
CA ASN A 140 9.28 -11.11 33.99
C ASN A 140 9.14 -12.01 32.76
N ILE A 141 8.63 -11.46 31.68
CA ILE A 141 8.37 -12.21 30.46
C ILE A 141 9.48 -11.94 29.44
N TYR A 142 10.09 -13.00 28.94
CA TYR A 142 11.08 -12.98 27.88
C TYR A 142 10.49 -13.71 26.68
N ILE A 143 10.45 -13.06 25.52
CA ILE A 143 9.96 -13.67 24.29
C ILE A 143 11.12 -13.79 23.34
N VAL A 144 11.33 -14.97 22.79
CA VAL A 144 12.31 -15.25 21.75
C VAL A 144 11.54 -15.83 20.58
N SER A 145 11.66 -15.20 19.42
CA SER A 145 11.07 -15.73 18.20
C SER A 145 12.14 -16.15 17.22
N VAL A 146 11.92 -17.29 16.57
CA VAL A 146 12.84 -17.86 15.59
C VAL A 146 12.09 -18.12 14.30
N ASN A 147 12.52 -17.52 13.20
CA ASN A 147 11.95 -17.82 11.89
C ASN A 147 13.05 -18.08 10.84
N ASN A 148 12.66 -18.69 9.72
CA ASN A 148 13.61 -19.14 8.70
C ASN A 148 13.91 -18.09 7.61
N ASP A 149 13.40 -16.86 7.72
CA ASP A 149 13.59 -15.84 6.70
C ASP A 149 14.97 -15.19 6.77
N SER A 150 15.35 -14.45 5.73
CA SER A 150 16.62 -13.70 5.63
C SER A 150 16.43 -12.19 5.72
N THR A 151 15.29 -11.74 6.27
CA THR A 151 14.93 -10.33 6.31
C THR A 151 15.84 -9.54 7.24
N ASN A 152 16.44 -8.45 6.78
CA ASN A 152 17.03 -7.50 7.73
C ASN A 152 15.89 -6.73 8.40
N TYR A 153 15.68 -6.99 9.70
CA TYR A 153 14.62 -6.40 10.52
C TYR A 153 14.78 -4.90 10.75
N LEU A 154 15.97 -4.34 10.51
CA LEU A 154 16.15 -2.88 10.44
C LEU A 154 15.54 -2.29 9.16
N ASN A 155 15.46 -3.07 8.08
CA ASN A 155 15.18 -2.59 6.73
C ASN A 155 13.80 -2.98 6.17
N LYS A 156 13.03 -3.87 6.80
CA LYS A 156 11.66 -4.21 6.35
C LYS A 156 10.65 -4.27 7.52
N GLY A 157 9.45 -3.71 7.32
CA GLY A 157 8.36 -3.66 8.32
C GLY A 157 7.43 -4.90 8.36
N ASN A 158 7.92 -6.07 7.93
CA ASN A 158 7.10 -7.27 7.83
C ASN A 158 6.58 -7.74 9.20
N ASN A 159 5.50 -8.55 9.18
CA ASN A 159 4.99 -9.21 10.38
C ASN A 159 6.10 -10.06 11.00
N ILE A 160 6.59 -9.66 12.17
CA ILE A 160 7.57 -10.44 12.90
C ILE A 160 6.87 -11.58 13.62
N ALA A 161 7.55 -12.72 13.66
CA ALA A 161 7.19 -13.81 14.53
C ALA A 161 7.03 -13.34 15.99
N GLY A 162 5.90 -13.67 16.63
CA GLY A 162 5.65 -13.40 18.05
C GLY A 162 4.94 -12.08 18.36
N THR A 163 4.69 -11.25 17.33
CA THR A 163 3.97 -9.97 17.47
C THR A 163 2.55 -10.14 18.03
N ASP A 164 1.91 -11.30 17.86
CA ASP A 164 0.61 -11.60 18.45
C ASP A 164 0.59 -11.48 19.99
N ILE A 165 1.66 -11.96 20.66
CA ILE A 165 1.79 -11.83 22.12
C ILE A 165 1.88 -10.35 22.49
N ILE A 166 2.71 -9.59 21.77
CA ILE A 166 2.91 -8.16 22.04
C ILE A 166 1.62 -7.38 21.85
N ASN A 167 0.89 -7.64 20.77
CA ASN A 167 -0.40 -7.02 20.49
C ASN A 167 -1.41 -7.24 21.62
N ILE A 168 -1.49 -8.47 22.15
CA ILE A 168 -2.37 -8.80 23.27
C ILE A 168 -1.91 -8.06 24.54
N MET A 169 -0.61 -8.06 24.82
CA MET A 169 -0.01 -7.37 25.97
C MET A 169 -0.20 -5.85 25.92
N ASN A 170 -0.10 -5.24 24.75
CA ASN A 170 -0.36 -3.81 24.52
C ASN A 170 -1.83 -3.46 24.73
N LYS A 171 -2.77 -4.29 24.24
CA LYS A 171 -4.21 -4.11 24.50
C LYS A 171 -4.53 -4.12 25.99
N MET A 172 -3.78 -4.89 26.78
CA MET A 172 -3.93 -4.98 28.23
C MET A 172 -3.20 -3.90 29.02
N LYS A 173 -2.37 -3.06 28.39
CA LYS A 173 -1.44 -2.15 29.09
C LYS A 173 -0.46 -2.89 30.01
N MET A 174 0.06 -4.02 29.55
CA MET A 174 0.89 -4.94 30.34
C MET A 174 2.31 -5.11 29.79
N ILE A 175 2.74 -4.24 28.88
CA ILE A 175 4.06 -4.36 28.25
C ILE A 175 5.21 -4.25 29.26
N LYS A 176 4.96 -3.59 30.40
CA LYS A 176 5.91 -3.44 31.51
C LYS A 176 6.40 -4.76 32.10
N TYR A 177 5.70 -5.87 31.86
CA TYR A 177 6.13 -7.21 32.29
C TYR A 177 7.08 -7.88 31.28
N ILE A 178 7.07 -7.42 30.02
CA ILE A 178 8.01 -7.92 29.01
C ILE A 178 9.36 -7.27 29.25
N ARG A 179 10.38 -8.11 29.50
CA ARG A 179 11.76 -7.69 29.69
C ARG A 179 12.54 -7.66 28.41
N ASN A 180 12.42 -8.70 27.58
CA ASN A 180 13.00 -8.70 26.24
C ASN A 180 12.04 -9.36 25.25
N PHE A 181 12.02 -8.83 24.04
CA PHE A 181 11.47 -9.50 22.87
C PHE A 181 12.56 -9.56 21.79
N ILE A 182 13.06 -10.76 21.53
CA ILE A 182 14.19 -11.01 20.64
C ILE A 182 13.69 -11.75 19.40
N ASN A 183 14.14 -11.34 18.22
CA ASN A 183 13.82 -11.96 16.95
C ASN A 183 15.10 -12.47 16.30
N ILE A 184 15.05 -13.71 15.86
CA ILE A 184 16.18 -14.45 15.31
C ILE A 184 15.74 -14.99 13.96
N ASN A 185 16.52 -14.68 12.93
CA ASN A 185 16.32 -15.16 11.58
C ASN A 185 17.69 -15.47 10.93
N ARG A 186 17.74 -15.83 9.65
CA ARG A 186 19.03 -16.13 8.97
C ARG A 186 19.97 -14.91 8.90
N HIS A 187 19.43 -13.70 8.94
CA HIS A 187 20.22 -12.45 8.97
C HIS A 187 20.73 -12.12 10.39
N HIS A 188 19.86 -12.30 11.39
CA HIS A 188 20.06 -11.99 12.81
C HIS A 188 20.32 -13.27 13.64
N ASN A 189 21.21 -14.14 13.15
CA ASN A 189 21.39 -15.50 13.67
C ASN A 189 22.43 -15.66 14.79
N THR A 190 23.35 -14.70 14.97
CA THR A 190 24.37 -14.78 16.03
C THR A 190 23.87 -14.10 17.31
N PHE A 191 24.36 -14.54 18.48
CA PHE A 191 23.98 -13.98 19.79
C PHE A 191 24.12 -12.45 19.86
N GLU A 192 25.17 -11.91 19.26
CA GLU A 192 25.45 -10.47 19.20
C GLU A 192 24.60 -9.73 18.16
N LYS A 193 24.14 -10.40 17.10
CA LYS A 193 23.38 -9.81 15.99
C LYS A 193 21.86 -10.04 16.09
N ARG A 194 21.38 -10.65 17.18
CA ARG A 194 19.94 -10.87 17.40
C ARG A 194 19.21 -9.53 17.40
N PHE A 195 18.09 -9.47 16.69
CA PHE A 195 17.31 -8.26 16.66
C PHE A 195 16.48 -8.13 17.95
N LYS A 196 16.58 -7.01 18.66
CA LYS A 196 15.84 -6.77 19.89
C LYS A 196 14.65 -5.86 19.57
N SER A 197 13.46 -6.44 19.45
CA SER A 197 12.23 -5.66 19.24
C SER A 197 11.78 -4.89 20.48
N ILE A 198 12.05 -5.41 21.68
CA ILE A 198 11.80 -4.74 22.96
C ILE A 198 12.95 -5.07 23.92
N SER A 199 13.45 -4.08 24.65
CA SER A 199 14.53 -4.23 25.63
C SER A 199 14.24 -3.39 26.88
N ASN A 200 13.50 -3.97 27.82
CA ASN A 200 13.00 -3.34 29.05
C ASN A 200 13.55 -4.05 30.31
N PRO A 201 14.86 -3.96 30.58
CA PRO A 201 15.44 -4.61 31.74
C PRO A 201 14.97 -3.96 33.05
N ILE A 202 15.13 -4.67 34.16
CA ILE A 202 14.90 -4.11 35.49
C ILE A 202 16.03 -3.12 35.79
N VAL A 203 15.68 -1.85 35.97
CA VAL A 203 16.65 -0.78 36.21
C VAL A 203 16.69 -0.44 37.70
N PRO A 204 17.85 -0.56 38.38
CA PRO A 204 18.00 -0.14 39.76
C PRO A 204 17.72 1.36 39.96
N ASP A 205 17.32 1.76 41.16
CA ASP A 205 17.13 3.18 41.47
C ASP A 205 18.43 3.98 41.33
N GLY A 206 18.32 5.19 40.77
CA GLY A 206 19.47 6.04 40.44
C GLY A 206 20.19 5.67 39.13
N TYR A 207 19.71 4.65 38.42
CA TYR A 207 20.25 4.22 37.13
C TYR A 207 19.24 4.38 35.99
N SER A 208 19.79 4.47 34.79
CA SER A 208 19.08 4.38 33.53
C SER A 208 19.77 3.35 32.63
N VAL A 209 19.08 2.90 31.59
CA VAL A 209 19.56 1.85 30.69
C VAL A 209 19.50 2.29 29.24
N PHE A 210 20.50 1.91 28.45
CA PHE A 210 20.54 2.06 27.00
C PHE A 210 21.10 0.77 26.39
N GLU A 211 20.32 0.09 25.54
CA GLU A 211 20.71 -1.19 24.89
C GLU A 211 21.20 -2.30 25.85
N ASN A 212 20.65 -2.34 27.07
CA ASN A 212 21.05 -3.22 28.20
C ASN A 212 22.36 -2.84 28.91
N LYS A 213 22.94 -1.69 28.60
CA LYS A 213 24.04 -1.09 29.36
C LYS A 213 23.50 -0.07 30.35
N TYR A 214 23.92 -0.16 31.62
CA TYR A 214 23.43 0.73 32.68
C TYR A 214 24.37 1.91 32.86
N PHE A 215 23.82 3.09 33.16
CA PHE A 215 24.60 4.24 33.60
C PHE A 215 23.88 4.96 34.74
N LYS A 216 24.65 5.51 35.68
CA LYS A 216 24.08 6.32 36.78
C LYS A 216 23.53 7.63 36.26
N HIS A 217 22.46 8.13 36.89
CA HIS A 217 21.87 9.43 36.52
C HIS A 217 22.88 10.59 36.59
N GLU A 218 23.86 10.55 37.49
CA GLU A 218 24.95 11.53 37.56
C GLU A 218 25.85 11.56 36.31
N ASN A 219 25.91 10.44 35.57
CA ASN A 219 26.65 10.33 34.31
C ASN A 219 25.79 10.70 33.09
N PHE A 220 24.58 11.26 33.26
CA PHE A 220 23.69 11.60 32.15
C PHE A 220 24.36 12.51 31.10
N LEU A 221 25.14 13.52 31.51
CA LEU A 221 25.84 14.38 30.55
C LEU A 221 26.90 13.61 29.74
N LYS A 222 27.59 12.65 30.36
CA LYS A 222 28.54 11.77 29.64
C LYS A 222 27.79 10.87 28.65
N PHE A 223 26.63 10.35 29.04
CA PHE A 223 25.76 9.59 28.16
C PHE A 223 25.29 10.41 26.95
N VAL A 224 24.94 11.69 27.14
CA VAL A 224 24.56 12.60 26.05
C VAL A 224 25.72 12.82 25.06
N LEU A 225 26.95 12.99 25.57
CA LEU A 225 28.14 13.10 24.72
C LEU A 225 28.41 11.79 23.98
N PHE A 226 28.32 10.64 24.66
CA PHE A 226 28.39 9.34 24.01
C PHE A 226 27.32 9.18 22.94
N LEU A 227 26.09 9.59 23.19
CA LEU A 227 25.00 9.48 22.23
C LEU A 227 25.27 10.32 20.99
N LYS A 228 25.79 11.55 21.16
CA LYS A 228 26.23 12.40 20.05
C LYS A 228 27.29 11.71 19.20
N ASP A 229 28.28 11.07 19.82
CA ASP A 229 29.33 10.36 19.09
C ASP A 229 28.81 9.05 18.47
N TYR A 230 27.87 8.37 19.13
CA TYR A 230 27.34 7.07 18.73
C TYR A 230 26.42 7.13 17.51
N ILE A 231 25.72 8.25 17.32
CA ILE A 231 24.82 8.44 16.18
C ILE A 231 25.55 8.88 14.92
N VAL A 232 26.78 9.41 15.05
CA VAL A 232 27.61 9.80 13.90
C VAL A 232 27.77 8.60 12.96
N GLU A 233 27.55 8.84 11.66
CA GLU A 233 27.57 7.82 10.57
C GLU A 233 26.41 6.81 10.55
N LYS A 234 25.42 6.91 11.44
CA LYS A 234 24.23 6.05 11.40
C LYS A 234 23.24 6.49 10.32
N ASN A 235 22.68 5.52 9.61
CA ASN A 235 21.58 5.76 8.68
C ASN A 235 20.24 5.93 9.41
N ASP A 236 19.21 6.43 8.71
CA ASP A 236 17.90 6.72 9.30
C ASP A 236 17.25 5.51 10.00
N ASN A 237 17.39 4.29 9.47
CA ASN A 237 16.82 3.09 10.12
C ASN A 237 17.57 2.74 11.41
N GLU A 238 18.89 2.90 11.44
CA GLU A 238 19.69 2.74 12.66
C GLU A 238 19.33 3.81 13.70
N ILE A 239 19.17 5.07 13.26
CA ILE A 239 18.74 6.17 14.13
C ILE A 239 17.36 5.91 14.72
N LEU A 240 16.41 5.44 13.92
CA LEU A 240 15.08 5.09 14.41
C LEU A 240 15.14 3.98 15.45
N ASN A 241 16.01 2.99 15.28
CA ASN A 241 16.21 1.92 16.26
C ASN A 241 16.84 2.44 17.56
N ILE A 242 17.80 3.36 17.45
CA ILE A 242 18.40 4.07 18.59
C ILE A 242 17.34 4.87 19.35
N VAL A 243 16.49 5.60 18.62
CA VAL A 243 15.39 6.40 19.17
C VAL A 243 14.35 5.54 19.87
N HIS A 244 14.01 4.39 19.27
CA HIS A 244 13.16 3.39 19.92
C HIS A 244 13.78 2.95 21.25
N ASN A 245 15.05 2.53 21.27
CA ASN A 245 15.77 2.15 22.49
C ASN A 245 15.86 3.29 23.52
N LEU A 246 16.03 4.54 23.08
CA LEU A 246 16.08 5.72 23.96
C LEU A 246 14.77 5.96 24.68
N THR A 247 13.63 5.53 24.17
CA THR A 247 12.33 5.70 24.84
C THR A 247 12.39 5.16 26.27
N ILE A 248 12.94 3.96 26.45
CA ILE A 248 13.06 3.31 27.76
C ILE A 248 14.08 4.05 28.63
N THR A 249 15.19 4.51 28.05
CA THR A 249 16.16 5.37 28.74
C THR A 249 15.50 6.62 29.30
N ILE A 250 14.73 7.34 28.48
CA ILE A 250 14.06 8.58 28.85
C ILE A 250 12.97 8.32 29.89
N TYR A 251 12.20 7.23 29.74
CA TYR A 251 11.22 6.83 30.73
C TYR A 251 11.87 6.66 32.11
N HIS A 252 12.98 5.93 32.23
CA HIS A 252 13.66 5.75 33.51
C HIS A 252 14.27 7.05 34.07
N LEU A 253 14.80 7.93 33.21
CA LEU A 253 15.28 9.26 33.61
C LEU A 253 14.16 10.19 34.09
N THR A 254 12.92 9.97 33.66
CA THR A 254 11.79 10.87 33.89
C THR A 254 10.65 10.26 34.70
N LYS A 255 10.80 9.04 35.21
CA LYS A 255 9.74 8.31 35.93
C LYS A 255 9.17 9.09 37.12
N ASP A 256 10.02 9.89 37.77
CA ASP A 256 9.69 10.70 38.94
C ASP A 256 9.49 12.20 38.61
N TYR A 257 9.54 12.57 37.32
CA TYR A 257 9.41 13.96 36.87
C TYR A 257 7.95 14.33 36.60
N ASN A 258 7.59 15.58 36.87
CA ASN A 258 6.34 16.12 36.35
C ASN A 258 6.37 16.25 34.82
N GLU A 259 5.19 16.32 34.19
CA GLU A 259 5.05 16.34 32.73
C GLU A 259 5.81 17.49 32.05
N SER A 260 5.92 18.66 32.68
CA SER A 260 6.72 19.77 32.16
C SER A 260 8.21 19.41 32.08
N ASN A 261 8.78 18.86 33.14
CA ASN A 261 10.19 18.47 33.19
C ASN A 261 10.48 17.27 32.28
N LYS A 262 9.56 16.31 32.19
CA LYS A 262 9.62 15.20 31.23
C LYS A 262 9.70 15.73 29.79
N ARG A 263 8.80 16.64 29.39
CA ARG A 263 8.82 17.26 28.06
C ARG A 263 10.09 18.05 27.78
N LYS A 264 10.63 18.77 28.78
CA LYS A 264 11.92 19.46 28.64
C LYS A 264 13.06 18.49 28.35
N LEU A 265 13.11 17.35 29.03
CA LEU A 265 14.14 16.34 28.78
C LEU A 265 13.98 15.67 27.42
N ILE A 266 12.75 15.32 27.03
CA ILE A 266 12.45 14.78 25.70
C ILE A 266 12.90 15.75 24.61
N ASN A 267 12.57 17.03 24.72
CA ASN A 267 13.01 18.06 23.78
C ASN A 267 14.53 18.18 23.74
N PHE A 268 15.20 18.17 24.90
CA PHE A 268 16.65 18.24 24.99
C PHE A 268 17.34 17.06 24.29
N ILE A 269 16.87 15.83 24.53
CA ILE A 269 17.43 14.62 23.89
C ILE A 269 17.08 14.59 22.41
N SER A 270 15.86 14.97 22.02
CA SER A 270 15.46 15.04 20.61
C SER A 270 16.37 16.00 19.84
N ASN A 271 16.73 17.15 20.43
CA ASN A 271 17.63 18.12 19.80
C ASN A 271 19.03 17.56 19.48
N ILE A 272 19.44 16.43 20.06
CA ILE A 272 20.69 15.76 19.67
C ILE A 272 20.60 15.26 18.22
N PHE A 273 19.38 14.98 17.73
CA PHE A 273 19.10 14.49 16.40
C PHE A 273 18.71 15.61 15.41
N SER A 274 18.89 16.89 15.75
CA SER A 274 18.41 18.01 14.93
C SER A 274 19.01 18.08 13.53
N GLU A 275 20.15 17.41 13.31
CA GLU A 275 20.83 17.35 12.02
C GLU A 275 20.27 16.25 11.08
N TYR A 276 19.45 15.34 11.60
CA TYR A 276 18.86 14.26 10.81
C TYR A 276 17.56 14.71 10.14
N SER A 277 17.36 14.25 8.90
CA SER A 277 16.15 14.43 8.08
C SER A 277 14.86 14.12 8.85
N ILE A 278 14.92 13.09 9.70
CA ILE A 278 13.81 12.52 10.46
C ILE A 278 13.63 13.14 11.86
N TYR A 279 14.28 14.26 12.17
CA TYR A 279 14.23 14.89 13.50
C TYR A 279 12.80 15.11 14.05
N LYS A 280 11.88 15.58 13.19
CA LYS A 280 10.48 15.82 13.61
C LYS A 280 9.79 14.50 14.01
N ASP A 281 9.95 13.46 13.19
CA ASP A 281 9.43 12.12 13.47
C ASP A 281 10.02 11.59 14.79
N ILE A 282 11.33 11.78 15.03
CA ILE A 282 12.01 11.37 16.27
C ILE A 282 11.39 12.06 17.49
N LYS A 283 11.15 13.37 17.41
CA LYS A 283 10.61 14.16 18.52
C LYS A 283 9.18 13.72 18.86
N GLU A 284 8.34 13.55 17.84
CA GLU A 284 6.97 13.05 18.01
C GLU A 284 7.01 11.63 18.59
N ALA A 285 7.83 10.75 18.04
CA ALA A 285 8.01 9.37 18.49
C ALA A 285 8.44 9.28 19.96
N LEU A 286 9.48 10.02 20.38
CA LEU A 286 9.93 10.00 21.77
C LEU A 286 8.85 10.53 22.71
N THR A 287 8.09 11.55 22.29
CA THR A 287 7.00 12.10 23.08
C THR A 287 5.88 11.07 23.27
N GLU A 288 5.41 10.48 22.17
CA GLU A 288 4.33 9.50 22.17
C GLU A 288 4.75 8.20 22.86
N ASN A 289 5.92 7.64 22.54
CA ASN A 289 6.34 6.35 23.06
C ASN A 289 6.66 6.39 24.57
N VAL A 290 7.23 7.50 25.08
CA VAL A 290 7.44 7.65 26.53
C VAL A 290 6.10 7.73 27.26
N ASP A 291 5.12 8.42 26.69
CA ASP A 291 3.76 8.49 27.25
C ASP A 291 3.05 7.13 27.19
N GLN A 292 3.11 6.44 26.04
CA GLN A 292 2.57 5.09 25.89
C GLN A 292 3.18 4.13 26.92
N PHE A 293 4.51 4.17 27.11
CA PHE A 293 5.21 3.30 28.05
C PHE A 293 4.78 3.57 29.49
N THR A 294 4.60 4.83 29.86
CA THR A 294 4.03 5.24 31.15
C THR A 294 2.63 4.63 31.37
N HIS A 295 1.85 4.48 30.29
CA HIS A 295 0.54 3.84 30.30
C HIS A 295 0.56 2.32 30.05
N GLY A 296 1.73 1.67 30.13
CA GLY A 296 1.87 0.23 29.99
C GLY A 296 1.77 -0.30 28.55
N LYS A 297 1.90 0.56 27.55
CA LYS A 297 1.93 0.22 26.12
C LYS A 297 3.30 0.52 25.52
N TYR A 298 3.75 -0.28 24.57
CA TYR A 298 5.00 -0.01 23.86
C TYR A 298 4.95 -0.68 22.50
N GLU A 299 5.11 0.11 21.45
CA GLU A 299 5.19 -0.40 20.09
C GLU A 299 6.50 -1.16 19.91
N THR A 300 6.45 -2.30 19.23
CA THR A 300 7.69 -2.93 18.72
C THR A 300 8.35 -1.99 17.71
N PHE A 301 9.66 -2.15 17.47
CA PHE A 301 10.35 -1.35 16.45
C PHE A 301 9.66 -1.42 15.06
N HIS A 302 9.04 -2.56 14.71
CA HIS A 302 8.38 -2.72 13.41
C HIS A 302 7.00 -2.10 13.37
N GLU A 303 6.24 -2.13 14.47
CA GLU A 303 5.00 -1.37 14.60
C GLU A 303 5.29 0.12 14.50
N TYR A 304 6.33 0.59 15.19
CA TYR A 304 6.81 1.96 15.12
C TYR A 304 7.13 2.38 13.67
N ARG A 305 7.87 1.53 12.93
CA ARG A 305 8.15 1.76 11.51
C ARG A 305 6.90 1.70 10.63
N ARG A 306 6.02 0.72 10.85
CA ARG A 306 4.76 0.58 10.10
C ARG A 306 3.84 1.76 10.34
N ASN A 307 3.83 2.32 11.55
CA ASN A 307 3.12 3.53 11.88
C ASN A 307 3.67 4.73 11.09
N ARG A 308 4.98 4.79 10.85
CA ARG A 308 5.59 5.77 9.93
C ARG A 308 5.13 5.55 8.47
N GLU A 309 5.08 4.31 7.99
CA GLU A 309 4.52 4.00 6.66
C GLU A 309 3.02 4.35 6.59
N SER A 310 2.29 4.16 7.68
CA SER A 310 0.88 4.55 7.83
C SER A 310 0.68 6.06 7.77
N ASN A 311 1.72 6.88 8.06
CA ASN A 311 1.61 8.33 7.95
C ASN A 311 1.27 8.75 6.52
N PHE A 312 1.69 8.02 5.50
CA PHE A 312 1.24 8.28 4.11
C PHE A 312 -0.29 8.17 3.98
N ILE A 313 -0.88 7.15 4.61
CA ILE A 313 -2.32 6.87 4.59
C ILE A 313 -3.06 7.93 5.40
N LYS A 314 -2.59 8.21 6.62
CA LYS A 314 -3.14 9.24 7.51
C LYS A 314 -3.06 10.63 6.88
N SER A 315 -1.99 10.95 6.16
CA SER A 315 -1.86 12.20 5.39
C SER A 315 -2.95 12.29 4.32
N GLN A 316 -3.18 11.23 3.56
CA GLN A 316 -4.23 11.22 2.54
C GLN A 316 -5.64 11.32 3.15
N GLU A 317 -5.91 10.63 4.25
CA GLU A 317 -7.18 10.73 4.98
C GLU A 317 -7.40 12.14 5.53
N SER A 318 -6.36 12.76 6.07
CA SER A 318 -6.39 14.13 6.57
C SER A 318 -6.71 15.12 5.44
N LEU A 319 -6.09 14.94 4.27
CA LEU A 319 -6.38 15.73 3.07
C LEU A 319 -7.82 15.56 2.58
N LEU A 320 -8.36 14.34 2.56
CA LEU A 320 -9.75 14.12 2.16
C LEU A 320 -10.72 14.82 3.11
N LYS A 321 -10.41 14.82 4.41
CA LYS A 321 -11.26 15.42 5.46
C LYS A 321 -11.25 16.94 5.46
N ASP A 322 -10.07 17.56 5.32
CA ASP A 322 -9.90 19.01 5.24
C ASP A 322 -8.48 19.32 4.72
N VAL A 323 -8.37 19.69 3.44
CA VAL A 323 -7.07 20.00 2.83
C VAL A 323 -6.43 21.18 3.54
N ASN A 324 -7.14 22.32 3.63
CA ASN A 324 -6.57 23.55 4.17
C ASN A 324 -6.04 23.35 5.59
N LYS A 325 -6.84 22.78 6.51
CA LYS A 325 -6.39 22.50 7.88
C LYS A 325 -5.15 21.60 7.92
N THR A 326 -5.07 20.64 7.00
CA THR A 326 -3.96 19.67 6.96
C THR A 326 -2.66 20.30 6.45
N ILE A 327 -2.74 21.26 5.54
CA ILE A 327 -1.58 21.83 4.85
C ILE A 327 -1.24 23.28 5.24
N SER A 328 -2.09 23.97 6.01
CA SER A 328 -1.87 25.35 6.47
C SER A 328 -1.51 25.41 7.95
N ASP A 329 -0.64 26.35 8.34
CA ASP A 329 -0.47 26.72 9.74
C ASP A 329 -1.64 27.63 10.20
N GLU A 330 -2.28 27.31 11.33
CA GLU A 330 -3.57 27.89 11.78
C GLU A 330 -3.54 29.43 11.91
N VAL A 331 -2.35 30.02 12.01
CA VAL A 331 -2.14 31.45 12.22
C VAL A 331 -2.46 32.27 10.97
N ASN A 332 -2.41 31.69 9.75
CA ASN A 332 -2.53 32.47 8.51
C ASN A 332 -3.61 31.98 7.54
N ASN A 333 -4.64 32.80 7.38
CA ASN A 333 -5.83 32.50 6.60
C ASN A 333 -5.70 32.85 5.11
N ARG A 334 -4.51 32.95 4.51
CA ARG A 334 -4.38 33.27 3.07
C ARG A 334 -3.94 32.05 2.27
N CYS A 335 -4.58 31.86 1.11
CA CYS A 335 -4.27 30.81 0.15
C CYS A 335 -4.11 31.41 -1.26
N MET A 336 -3.48 30.65 -2.15
CA MET A 336 -3.24 30.94 -3.55
C MET A 336 -3.67 29.76 -4.41
N THR A 337 -4.18 29.99 -5.62
CA THR A 337 -4.42 28.90 -6.57
C THR A 337 -3.11 28.35 -7.11
N PHE A 338 -3.16 27.15 -7.68
CA PHE A 338 -2.14 26.72 -8.64
C PHE A 338 -2.16 27.62 -9.88
N THR A 339 -1.09 27.63 -10.67
CA THR A 339 -1.07 28.31 -11.97
C THR A 339 -2.13 27.71 -12.90
N PHE A 340 -2.89 28.57 -13.56
CA PHE A 340 -3.84 28.17 -14.60
C PHE A 340 -3.88 29.20 -15.73
N VAL A 341 -4.26 28.76 -16.93
CA VAL A 341 -4.40 29.64 -18.10
C VAL A 341 -5.76 30.34 -18.06
N SER A 342 -5.73 31.66 -18.17
CA SER A 342 -6.90 32.52 -18.32
C SER A 342 -6.84 33.28 -19.65
N ASN A 343 -7.88 34.04 -19.99
CA ASN A 343 -7.83 34.96 -21.14
C ASN A 343 -6.78 36.08 -21.01
N LYS A 344 -6.20 36.25 -19.82
CA LYS A 344 -5.08 37.18 -19.56
C LYS A 344 -3.72 36.48 -19.54
N GLY A 345 -3.67 35.21 -19.92
CA GLY A 345 -2.49 34.36 -19.80
C GLY A 345 -2.48 33.57 -18.50
N ASP A 346 -1.29 33.08 -18.13
CA ASP A 346 -1.08 32.31 -16.91
C ASP A 346 -1.43 33.16 -15.68
N THR A 347 -2.10 32.60 -14.68
CA THR A 347 -2.71 33.36 -13.58
C THR A 347 -2.64 32.61 -12.24
N ILE A 348 -2.44 33.35 -11.15
CA ILE A 348 -2.56 32.91 -9.74
C ILE A 348 -3.46 33.88 -9.01
N ILE A 349 -4.42 33.37 -8.26
CA ILE A 349 -5.35 34.18 -7.45
C ILE A 349 -5.09 33.91 -5.98
N THR A 350 -5.02 34.96 -5.17
CA THR A 350 -4.92 34.82 -3.70
C THR A 350 -6.23 35.20 -3.01
N THR A 351 -6.60 34.46 -1.99
CA THR A 351 -7.84 34.72 -1.24
C THR A 351 -7.72 34.28 0.22
N ASN A 352 -8.70 34.66 1.01
CA ASN A 352 -8.80 34.24 2.41
C ASN A 352 -9.48 32.87 2.52
N SER A 353 -8.99 32.01 3.41
CA SER A 353 -9.42 30.64 3.69
C SER A 353 -10.87 30.51 4.18
N LYS A 354 -11.55 31.63 4.48
CA LYS A 354 -12.94 31.63 4.97
C LYS A 354 -13.98 31.21 3.93
N ASN A 355 -13.64 31.18 2.63
CA ASN A 355 -14.57 30.83 1.55
C ASN A 355 -14.05 29.66 0.69
N LEU A 356 -13.41 28.68 1.32
CA LEU A 356 -12.96 27.49 0.60
C LEU A 356 -14.15 26.60 0.22
N VAL A 357 -14.00 25.92 -0.91
CA VAL A 357 -14.95 24.95 -1.46
C VAL A 357 -14.28 23.61 -1.65
N ASP A 358 -15.09 22.58 -1.81
CA ASP A 358 -14.61 21.23 -2.05
C ASP A 358 -14.23 21.05 -3.53
N ILE A 359 -13.04 20.52 -3.78
CA ILE A 359 -12.58 20.05 -5.08
C ILE A 359 -12.82 18.55 -5.17
N VAL A 360 -13.36 18.11 -6.30
CA VAL A 360 -13.58 16.70 -6.57
C VAL A 360 -12.63 16.25 -7.68
N ILE A 361 -11.85 15.20 -7.41
CA ILE A 361 -10.84 14.66 -8.32
C ILE A 361 -11.09 13.16 -8.47
N GLY A 362 -11.45 12.73 -9.68
CA GLY A 362 -11.97 11.39 -9.88
C GLY A 362 -13.22 11.18 -9.00
N SER A 363 -13.21 10.13 -8.19
CA SER A 363 -14.29 9.84 -7.22
C SER A 363 -14.07 10.43 -5.82
N GLN A 364 -12.97 11.16 -5.59
CA GLN A 364 -12.60 11.65 -4.27
C GLN A 364 -13.00 13.10 -4.09
N ILE A 365 -13.61 13.40 -2.94
CA ILE A 365 -13.96 14.76 -2.51
C ILE A 365 -12.89 15.21 -1.52
N TYR A 366 -12.23 16.32 -1.83
CA TYR A 366 -11.25 16.97 -0.97
C TYR A 366 -11.92 18.20 -0.36
N HIS A 367 -12.25 18.14 0.93
CA HIS A 367 -12.95 19.24 1.57
C HIS A 367 -12.05 20.46 1.79
N ASN A 368 -12.62 21.67 1.71
CA ASN A 368 -11.91 22.93 1.94
C ASN A 368 -10.58 23.03 1.16
N SER A 369 -10.59 22.66 -0.12
CA SER A 369 -9.37 22.43 -0.91
C SER A 369 -9.22 23.37 -2.10
N GLY A 370 -10.23 24.18 -2.36
CA GLY A 370 -10.20 25.13 -3.46
C GLY A 370 -11.02 26.38 -3.21
N ILE A 371 -11.09 27.23 -4.22
CA ILE A 371 -11.89 28.45 -4.24
C ILE A 371 -12.79 28.42 -5.46
N GLN A 372 -13.99 28.99 -5.36
CA GLN A 372 -14.91 29.08 -6.49
C GLN A 372 -14.88 30.49 -7.08
N ILE A 373 -14.56 30.58 -8.37
CA ILE A 373 -14.61 31.80 -9.17
C ILE A 373 -15.58 31.54 -10.31
N ASN A 374 -16.69 32.29 -10.34
CA ASN A 374 -17.83 32.00 -11.20
C ASN A 374 -18.34 30.57 -10.93
N ASN A 375 -18.46 29.75 -11.98
CA ASN A 375 -18.82 28.33 -11.86
C ASN A 375 -17.59 27.42 -11.75
N THR A 376 -16.38 27.99 -11.71
CA THR A 376 -15.12 27.23 -11.70
C THR A 376 -14.45 27.13 -10.35
N LYS A 377 -14.16 25.90 -9.92
CA LYS A 377 -13.44 25.62 -8.68
C LYS A 377 -11.95 25.46 -8.96
N TYR A 378 -11.09 26.13 -8.21
CA TYR A 378 -9.64 26.06 -8.36
C TYR A 378 -9.00 25.51 -7.10
N PRO A 379 -8.16 24.47 -7.18
CA PRO A 379 -7.43 24.00 -6.03
C PRO A 379 -6.49 25.09 -5.50
N VAL A 380 -6.27 25.10 -4.19
CA VAL A 380 -5.42 26.11 -3.54
C VAL A 380 -4.30 25.50 -2.70
N LEU A 381 -3.28 26.33 -2.45
CA LEU A 381 -2.19 26.15 -1.50
C LEU A 381 -2.19 27.31 -0.50
N PRO A 382 -1.93 27.10 0.79
CA PRO A 382 -1.73 28.21 1.72
C PRO A 382 -0.47 29.02 1.35
N LEU A 383 -0.45 30.32 1.64
CA LEU A 383 0.77 31.13 1.46
C LEU A 383 1.86 30.77 2.48
N ILE A 384 1.47 30.18 3.61
CA ILE A 384 2.38 29.62 4.60
C ILE A 384 2.05 28.14 4.75
N PRO A 385 2.87 27.24 4.17
CA PRO A 385 2.69 25.81 4.36
C PRO A 385 2.86 25.45 5.84
N SER A 386 2.10 24.45 6.29
CA SER A 386 2.32 23.76 7.57
C SER A 386 3.58 22.91 7.54
N ASP A 387 3.98 22.40 8.71
CA ASP A 387 5.06 21.41 8.83
C ASP A 387 4.66 20.00 8.36
N ASN A 388 3.44 19.81 7.82
CA ASN A 388 2.98 18.52 7.31
C ASN A 388 3.41 18.36 5.84
N GLU A 389 4.73 18.32 5.63
CA GLU A 389 5.36 18.24 4.31
C GLU A 389 4.82 17.10 3.44
N GLN A 390 4.52 15.95 4.05
CA GLN A 390 4.03 14.79 3.33
C GLN A 390 2.64 15.02 2.73
N SER A 391 1.73 15.62 3.50
CA SER A 391 0.39 15.96 3.01
C SER A 391 0.45 17.05 1.94
N ILE A 392 1.35 18.01 2.10
CA ILE A 392 1.62 19.04 1.08
C ILE A 392 2.07 18.42 -0.24
N ARG A 393 3.07 17.52 -0.21
CA ARG A 393 3.55 16.80 -1.41
C ARG A 393 2.42 15.98 -2.05
N GLN A 394 1.62 15.28 -1.25
CA GLN A 394 0.50 14.48 -1.75
C GLN A 394 -0.59 15.34 -2.40
N TRP A 395 -0.90 16.50 -1.82
CA TRP A 395 -1.89 17.41 -2.39
C TRP A 395 -1.43 17.97 -3.74
N ILE A 396 -0.20 18.49 -3.81
CA ILE A 396 0.39 18.97 -5.07
C ILE A 396 0.43 17.83 -6.10
N ARG A 397 0.84 16.62 -5.69
CA ARG A 397 0.82 15.45 -6.58
C ARG A 397 -0.56 15.10 -7.10
N THR A 398 -1.58 15.21 -6.27
CA THR A 398 -2.96 14.94 -6.68
C THR A 398 -3.40 15.92 -7.77
N ILE A 399 -3.10 17.22 -7.60
CA ILE A 399 -3.45 18.26 -8.57
C ILE A 399 -2.71 18.08 -9.89
N TYR A 400 -1.39 17.90 -9.86
CA TYR A 400 -0.60 17.73 -11.08
C TYR A 400 -0.88 16.41 -11.78
N ALA A 401 -1.10 15.32 -11.04
CA ALA A 401 -1.50 14.05 -11.64
C ALA A 401 -2.79 14.18 -12.47
N LYS A 402 -3.75 14.98 -11.98
CA LYS A 402 -4.98 15.29 -12.69
C LYS A 402 -4.70 16.18 -13.92
N ASN A 403 -4.00 17.30 -13.74
CA ASN A 403 -3.75 18.27 -14.81
C ASN A 403 -2.96 17.67 -15.98
N PHE A 404 -2.01 16.78 -15.69
CA PHE A 404 -1.12 16.18 -16.69
C PHE A 404 -1.44 14.70 -17.00
N SER A 405 -2.57 14.20 -16.52
CA SER A 405 -3.03 12.81 -16.72
C SER A 405 -2.00 11.73 -16.35
N CYS A 406 -1.06 12.01 -15.44
CA CYS A 406 -0.02 11.07 -15.02
C CYS A 406 -0.37 10.36 -13.70
N SER A 407 0.55 9.52 -13.20
CA SER A 407 0.38 8.86 -11.90
C SER A 407 0.77 9.82 -10.77
N PRO A 408 0.04 9.90 -9.64
CA PRO A 408 0.47 10.69 -8.47
C PRO A 408 1.84 10.29 -7.90
N ALA A 409 2.33 9.09 -8.21
CA ALA A 409 3.65 8.60 -7.83
C ALA A 409 4.75 8.89 -8.86
N ASP A 410 4.42 9.52 -9.99
CA ASP A 410 5.39 9.84 -11.04
C ASP A 410 6.31 10.99 -10.61
N ASP A 411 7.62 10.84 -10.84
CA ASP A 411 8.59 11.90 -10.56
C ASP A 411 8.38 13.12 -11.46
N LEU A 412 7.78 12.93 -12.65
CA LEU A 412 7.43 14.02 -13.59
C LEU A 412 6.71 15.17 -12.90
N ILE A 413 5.82 14.87 -11.94
CA ILE A 413 5.04 15.87 -11.21
C ILE A 413 5.94 16.90 -10.50
N MET A 414 7.01 16.45 -9.87
CA MET A 414 7.91 17.33 -9.13
C MET A 414 8.55 18.34 -10.08
N TYR A 415 9.01 17.88 -11.24
CA TYR A 415 9.65 18.73 -12.24
C TYR A 415 8.66 19.69 -12.90
N LEU A 416 7.43 19.26 -13.20
CA LEU A 416 6.37 20.15 -13.70
C LEU A 416 6.02 21.24 -12.67
N PHE A 417 5.93 20.88 -11.39
CA PHE A 417 5.73 21.85 -10.32
C PHE A 417 6.90 22.85 -10.25
N PHE A 418 8.14 22.38 -10.31
CA PHE A 418 9.31 23.26 -10.34
C PHE A 418 9.31 24.19 -11.56
N THR A 419 8.87 23.70 -12.72
CA THR A 419 8.72 24.51 -13.93
C THR A 419 7.68 25.60 -13.75
N ASP A 420 6.54 25.34 -13.11
CA ASP A 420 5.57 26.38 -12.76
C ASP A 420 6.15 27.40 -11.78
N VAL A 421 6.90 26.97 -10.75
CA VAL A 421 7.55 27.91 -9.81
C VAL A 421 8.61 28.75 -10.52
N LEU A 422 9.32 28.19 -11.50
CA LEU A 422 10.26 28.94 -12.36
C LEU A 422 9.53 30.01 -13.17
N LEU A 423 8.43 29.65 -13.84
CA LEU A 423 7.59 30.60 -14.58
C LEU A 423 7.11 31.75 -13.67
N VAL A 424 6.61 31.41 -12.47
CA VAL A 424 6.17 32.42 -11.50
C VAL A 424 7.33 33.28 -11.01
N SER A 425 8.49 32.70 -10.73
CA SER A 425 9.67 33.45 -10.26
C SER A 425 10.16 34.49 -11.28
N LEU A 426 10.02 34.18 -12.57
CA LEU A 426 10.41 35.04 -13.68
C LEU A 426 9.34 36.09 -14.06
N SER A 427 8.13 35.96 -13.53
CA SER A 427 7.00 36.87 -13.79
C SER A 427 6.99 38.12 -12.89
N ASP A 428 5.98 38.98 -13.07
CA ASP A 428 5.71 40.17 -12.26
C ASP A 428 4.94 39.90 -10.95
N VAL A 429 4.69 38.63 -10.63
CA VAL A 429 3.99 38.19 -9.41
C VAL A 429 4.63 38.78 -8.15
N SER A 430 3.79 39.08 -7.15
CA SER A 430 4.24 39.61 -5.87
C SER A 430 5.23 38.68 -5.15
N GLN A 431 6.22 39.29 -4.49
CA GLN A 431 7.31 38.55 -3.85
C GLN A 431 6.80 37.58 -2.76
N ASP A 432 5.69 37.89 -2.08
CA ASP A 432 5.08 36.99 -1.08
C ASP A 432 4.62 35.64 -1.67
N ILE A 433 4.10 35.64 -2.90
CA ILE A 433 3.71 34.41 -3.63
C ILE A 433 4.97 33.66 -4.08
N LYS A 434 5.98 34.36 -4.60
CA LYS A 434 7.26 33.76 -5.00
C LYS A 434 7.95 33.07 -3.83
N ASP A 435 8.06 33.78 -2.70
CA ASP A 435 8.64 33.26 -1.46
C ASP A 435 7.85 32.06 -0.92
N SER A 436 6.51 32.12 -1.01
CA SER A 436 5.63 31.00 -0.65
C SER A 436 5.90 29.76 -1.51
N LEU A 437 5.88 29.89 -2.84
CA LEU A 437 6.16 28.78 -3.77
C LEU A 437 7.56 28.19 -3.56
N MET A 438 8.56 29.02 -3.24
CA MET A 438 9.90 28.54 -2.90
C MET A 438 9.93 27.66 -1.65
N LYS A 439 9.06 27.90 -0.66
CA LYS A 439 8.92 26.98 0.49
C LYS A 439 8.43 25.60 0.03
N TYR A 440 7.47 25.55 -0.89
CA TYR A 440 7.01 24.27 -1.47
C TYR A 440 8.09 23.56 -2.28
N VAL A 441 8.93 24.29 -3.01
CA VAL A 441 10.10 23.71 -3.69
C VAL A 441 11.03 23.05 -2.67
N ASN A 442 11.32 23.72 -1.56
CA ASN A 442 12.13 23.15 -0.48
C ASN A 442 11.51 21.88 0.12
N ILE A 443 10.19 21.84 0.31
CA ILE A 443 9.46 20.66 0.77
C ILE A 443 9.64 19.46 -0.17
N PHE A 444 9.67 19.68 -1.50
CA PHE A 444 9.97 18.62 -2.46
C PHE A 444 11.44 18.21 -2.45
N LEU A 445 12.37 19.16 -2.31
CA LEU A 445 13.80 18.86 -2.21
C LEU A 445 14.17 18.12 -0.91
N ASN A 446 13.38 18.29 0.16
CA ASN A 446 13.55 17.58 1.43
C ASN A 446 12.93 16.18 1.45
N ARG A 447 12.36 15.71 0.33
CA ARG A 447 11.78 14.35 0.27
C ARG A 447 12.87 13.29 0.30
N ASP A 448 12.60 12.17 0.96
CA ASP A 448 13.39 10.95 0.79
C ASP A 448 13.10 10.33 -0.58
N ARG A 449 14.15 10.00 -1.31
CA ARG A 449 14.03 9.23 -2.54
C ARG A 449 13.56 7.81 -2.19
N PHE A 450 12.59 7.31 -2.95
CA PHE A 450 11.90 6.06 -2.65
C PHE A 450 12.90 4.90 -2.59
N GLY A 451 12.95 4.22 -1.43
CA GLY A 451 13.80 3.04 -1.21
C GLY A 451 15.29 3.32 -0.98
N THR A 452 15.74 4.59 -0.95
CA THR A 452 17.17 4.91 -0.74
C THR A 452 17.46 5.52 0.62
N GLY A 453 16.49 6.20 1.25
CA GLY A 453 16.72 6.98 2.48
C GLY A 453 17.65 8.18 2.28
N ILE A 454 17.84 8.63 1.02
CA ILE A 454 18.65 9.81 0.70
C ILE A 454 17.68 10.94 0.34
N ILE A 455 17.85 12.10 0.99
CA ILE A 455 17.11 13.31 0.66
C ILE A 455 17.43 13.77 -0.78
N GLU A 456 16.43 14.18 -1.54
CA GLU A 456 16.60 14.65 -2.93
C GLU A 456 17.64 15.77 -3.05
N ARG A 457 17.61 16.75 -2.14
CA ARG A 457 18.62 17.83 -2.05
C ARG A 457 20.04 17.27 -1.98
N ASP A 458 20.30 16.34 -1.05
CA ASP A 458 21.62 15.75 -0.85
C ASP A 458 22.04 14.90 -2.05
N PHE A 459 21.10 14.16 -2.63
CA PHE A 459 21.32 13.39 -3.85
C PHE A 459 21.84 14.29 -4.97
N LEU A 460 21.22 15.46 -5.19
CA LEU A 460 21.60 16.42 -6.22
C LEU A 460 22.94 17.14 -5.95
N THR A 461 23.47 17.11 -4.73
CA THR A 461 24.82 17.64 -4.47
C THR A 461 25.94 16.68 -4.91
N ARG A 462 25.62 15.41 -5.20
CA ARG A 462 26.61 14.35 -5.49
C ARG A 462 26.31 13.53 -6.73
N ASN A 463 25.12 13.63 -7.30
CA ASN A 463 24.67 12.82 -8.43
C ASN A 463 24.01 13.67 -9.50
N LYS A 464 24.03 13.21 -10.76
CA LYS A 464 23.21 13.78 -11.84
C LYS A 464 21.71 13.65 -11.49
N PRO A 465 20.82 14.49 -12.04
CA PRO A 465 19.40 14.32 -11.77
C PRO A 465 18.96 12.95 -12.30
N ALA A 466 18.14 12.26 -11.54
CA ALA A 466 17.70 10.92 -11.87
C ALA A 466 16.29 10.70 -11.32
N THR A 467 15.52 9.85 -12.00
CA THR A 467 14.24 9.39 -11.46
C THR A 467 14.46 8.30 -10.42
N SER A 468 13.51 8.15 -9.51
CA SER A 468 13.51 7.14 -8.45
C SER A 468 13.37 5.72 -9.03
N ASN A 469 12.75 5.59 -10.21
CA ASN A 469 12.47 4.31 -10.87
C ASN A 469 13.50 3.93 -11.95
N GLY A 470 14.58 4.71 -12.12
CA GLY A 470 15.56 4.48 -13.18
C GLY A 470 15.09 4.84 -14.60
N ASN A 471 13.91 5.45 -14.74
CA ASN A 471 13.49 6.10 -15.98
C ASN A 471 14.50 7.19 -16.37
N ASP A 472 14.65 7.40 -17.68
CA ASP A 472 15.50 8.44 -18.22
C ASP A 472 14.97 9.83 -17.85
N ILE A 473 15.77 10.59 -17.11
CA ILE A 473 15.46 11.95 -16.69
C ILE A 473 15.24 12.88 -17.90
N SER A 474 15.91 12.59 -19.02
CA SER A 474 15.80 13.40 -20.25
C SER A 474 14.36 13.42 -20.72
N SER A 475 13.68 12.27 -20.76
CA SER A 475 12.26 12.19 -21.14
C SER A 475 11.30 13.02 -20.27
N ILE A 476 11.63 13.20 -18.98
CA ILE A 476 10.87 14.07 -18.07
C ILE A 476 11.16 15.52 -18.38
N LEU A 477 12.43 15.87 -18.54
CA LEU A 477 12.85 17.24 -18.84
C LEU A 477 12.35 17.69 -20.22
N THR A 478 12.33 16.83 -21.24
CA THR A 478 11.73 17.14 -22.56
C THR A 478 10.26 17.55 -22.39
N LYS A 479 9.46 16.79 -21.63
CA LYS A 479 8.06 17.17 -21.35
C LYS A 479 7.95 18.50 -20.60
N CYS A 480 8.88 18.78 -19.69
CA CYS A 480 8.92 20.05 -18.97
C CYS A 480 9.35 21.21 -19.88
N CYS A 481 10.26 20.98 -20.84
CA CYS A 481 10.64 21.93 -21.87
C CYS A 481 9.45 22.25 -22.77
N ASP A 482 8.78 21.22 -23.31
CA ASP A 482 7.59 21.40 -24.15
C ASP A 482 6.50 22.20 -23.42
N TYR A 483 6.30 21.91 -22.13
CA TYR A 483 5.39 22.68 -21.27
C TYR A 483 5.86 24.13 -21.04
N PHE A 484 7.15 24.33 -20.73
CA PHE A 484 7.73 25.64 -20.45
C PHE A 484 7.74 26.56 -21.66
N THR A 485 8.10 26.03 -22.83
CA THR A 485 8.20 26.79 -24.09
C THR A 485 6.87 26.87 -24.82
N ASN A 486 5.86 26.08 -24.41
CA ASN A 486 4.61 25.90 -25.13
C ASN A 486 4.83 25.50 -26.61
N GLY A 487 5.98 24.86 -26.91
CA GLY A 487 6.42 24.53 -28.26
C GLY A 487 6.87 25.72 -29.13
N GLU A 488 6.94 26.94 -28.60
CA GLU A 488 7.21 28.16 -29.38
C GLU A 488 8.71 28.34 -29.72
N PHE A 489 9.60 27.78 -28.90
CA PHE A 489 11.04 27.78 -29.16
C PHE A 489 11.70 26.51 -28.63
N HIS A 490 12.87 26.19 -29.19
CA HIS A 490 13.67 25.07 -28.74
C HIS A 490 14.46 25.46 -27.48
N LEU A 491 14.36 24.62 -26.45
CA LEU A 491 15.18 24.68 -25.25
C LEU A 491 15.66 23.27 -24.95
N SER A 492 16.97 23.07 -24.83
CA SER A 492 17.55 21.76 -24.53
C SER A 492 17.24 21.34 -23.09
N GLU A 493 17.13 20.04 -22.83
CA GLU A 493 16.63 19.50 -21.56
C GLU A 493 17.45 19.97 -20.36
N TYR A 494 18.78 19.95 -20.46
CA TYR A 494 19.65 20.31 -19.35
C TYR A 494 19.80 21.83 -19.18
N SER A 495 19.47 22.62 -20.21
CA SER A 495 19.33 24.07 -20.06
C SER A 495 18.16 24.41 -19.13
N LEU A 496 16.97 23.79 -19.34
CA LEU A 496 15.85 23.95 -18.42
C LEU A 496 16.20 23.44 -17.03
N TRP A 497 16.82 22.26 -16.92
CA TRP A 497 17.25 21.73 -15.62
C TRP A 497 18.14 22.71 -14.87
N TYR A 498 19.11 23.34 -15.54
CA TYR A 498 19.98 24.31 -14.90
C TYR A 498 19.22 25.56 -14.43
N MET A 499 18.17 25.99 -15.14
CA MET A 499 17.28 27.06 -14.66
C MET A 499 16.56 26.66 -13.38
N LEU A 500 16.03 25.44 -13.31
CA LEU A 500 15.39 24.91 -12.10
C LEU A 500 16.41 24.83 -10.94
N VAL A 501 17.64 24.41 -11.22
CA VAL A 501 18.70 24.38 -10.21
C VAL A 501 19.03 25.77 -9.69
N LYS A 502 19.03 26.79 -10.55
CA LYS A 502 19.23 28.19 -10.13
C LYS A 502 18.07 28.71 -9.28
N LEU A 503 16.84 28.29 -9.61
CA LEU A 503 15.66 28.60 -8.81
C LEU A 503 15.80 28.12 -7.36
N PHE A 504 16.43 26.96 -7.13
CA PHE A 504 16.59 26.39 -5.77
C PHE A 504 17.40 27.26 -4.82
N ASN A 505 18.19 28.21 -5.34
CA ASN A 505 19.07 29.10 -4.58
C ASN A 505 20.04 28.33 -3.65
N ASP A 506 20.47 27.13 -4.08
CA ASP A 506 21.48 26.32 -3.41
C ASP A 506 22.76 26.33 -4.25
N SER A 507 23.81 26.97 -3.73
CA SER A 507 25.07 27.13 -4.44
C SER A 507 25.79 25.80 -4.68
N LYS A 508 25.68 24.84 -3.75
CA LYS A 508 26.32 23.52 -3.88
C LYS A 508 25.65 22.70 -4.97
N ILE A 509 24.31 22.68 -5.00
CA ILE A 509 23.58 22.01 -6.09
C ILE A 509 23.90 22.70 -7.42
N SER A 510 23.85 24.03 -7.46
CA SER A 510 24.17 24.82 -8.66
C SER A 510 25.53 24.50 -9.26
N GLU A 511 26.57 24.50 -8.42
CA GLU A 511 27.94 24.24 -8.86
C GLU A 511 28.10 22.80 -9.35
N PHE A 512 27.59 21.83 -8.59
CA PHE A 512 27.72 20.42 -8.94
C PHE A 512 26.93 20.04 -10.20
N GLN A 513 25.71 20.54 -10.35
CA GLN A 513 24.83 20.21 -11.47
C GLN A 513 25.27 20.88 -12.78
N LYS A 514 25.94 22.05 -12.71
CA LYS A 514 26.39 22.80 -13.89
C LYS A 514 27.16 21.94 -14.89
N LYS A 515 28.04 21.04 -14.40
CA LYS A 515 28.90 20.21 -15.26
C LYS A 515 28.12 19.28 -16.21
N TYR A 516 26.88 18.93 -15.87
CA TYR A 516 26.02 18.11 -16.72
C TYR A 516 25.23 18.93 -17.74
N CYS A 517 25.25 20.26 -17.60
CA CYS A 517 24.43 21.16 -18.40
C CYS A 517 25.28 21.94 -19.42
N ILE A 518 26.62 21.94 -19.32
CA ILE A 518 27.50 22.81 -20.11
C ILE A 518 27.20 22.73 -21.61
N ASP A 519 27.12 21.52 -22.17
CA ASP A 519 26.92 21.32 -23.61
C ASP A 519 25.58 21.92 -24.09
N ASP A 520 24.50 21.68 -23.35
CA ASP A 520 23.16 22.23 -23.65
C ASP A 520 23.11 23.75 -23.45
N LEU A 521 23.77 24.25 -22.39
CA LEU A 521 23.87 25.68 -22.12
C LEU A 521 24.64 26.41 -23.23
N GLU A 522 25.70 25.82 -23.76
CA GLU A 522 26.45 26.37 -24.90
C GLU A 522 25.62 26.30 -26.18
N LYS A 523 24.95 25.17 -26.43
CA LYS A 523 24.05 24.96 -27.58
C LYS A 523 22.91 25.99 -27.62
N ASP A 524 22.33 26.29 -26.48
CA ASP A 524 21.23 27.25 -26.36
C ASP A 524 21.69 28.70 -26.16
N ASN A 525 23.02 28.96 -26.21
CA ASN A 525 23.64 30.27 -25.94
C ASN A 525 23.15 30.89 -24.62
N PHE A 526 23.10 30.06 -23.58
CA PHE A 526 22.50 30.35 -22.29
C PHE A 526 23.34 31.37 -21.52
N SER A 527 22.74 32.54 -21.30
CA SER A 527 23.09 33.38 -20.15
C SER A 527 21.79 33.72 -19.41
N TYR A 528 21.85 33.78 -18.07
CA TYR A 528 20.65 34.05 -17.26
C TYR A 528 19.96 35.36 -17.69
N GLY A 529 20.74 36.38 -18.09
CA GLY A 529 20.23 37.62 -18.66
C GLY A 529 19.59 37.47 -20.05
N ASN A 530 20.16 36.64 -20.93
CA ASN A 530 19.57 36.36 -22.25
C ASN A 530 18.22 35.64 -22.14
N ILE A 531 18.04 34.79 -21.12
CA ILE A 531 16.79 34.05 -20.96
C ILE A 531 15.69 34.91 -20.39
N ILE A 532 15.94 35.76 -19.39
CA ILE A 532 14.93 36.73 -18.96
C ILE A 532 14.51 37.59 -20.16
N LYS A 533 15.47 38.00 -20.99
CA LYS A 533 15.21 38.74 -22.23
C LYS A 533 14.39 37.93 -23.24
N ASN A 534 14.68 36.65 -23.45
CA ASN A 534 13.94 35.78 -24.37
C ASN A 534 12.56 35.38 -23.83
N ILE A 535 12.41 35.17 -22.52
CA ILE A 535 11.12 34.89 -21.88
C ILE A 535 10.22 36.13 -21.91
N SER A 536 10.80 37.32 -21.71
CA SER A 536 10.08 38.58 -21.91
C SER A 536 9.66 38.81 -23.37
N LEU A 537 10.28 38.10 -24.34
CA LEU A 537 9.88 38.11 -25.75
C LEU A 537 8.81 37.06 -26.09
N VAL A 538 8.72 35.96 -25.33
CA VAL A 538 7.81 34.83 -25.60
C VAL A 538 6.40 35.09 -25.07
N LYS A 539 6.23 35.86 -24.00
CA LYS A 539 4.91 36.38 -23.57
C LYS A 539 5.09 37.73 -22.91
N SER A 540 4.17 38.68 -23.16
CA SER A 540 3.93 39.77 -22.22
C SER A 540 3.35 39.14 -20.96
N PHE A 541 4.21 38.67 -20.05
CA PHE A 541 3.89 38.30 -18.66
C PHE A 541 3.46 39.54 -17.86
N ASP A 542 2.72 40.45 -18.49
CA ASP A 542 2.40 41.77 -17.96
C ASP A 542 1.35 41.70 -16.85
N HIS A 543 0.64 40.58 -16.65
CA HIS A 543 -0.35 40.55 -15.58
C HIS A 543 -0.71 39.17 -15.03
N ILE A 544 0.11 38.62 -14.11
CA ILE A 544 -0.48 37.70 -13.12
C ILE A 544 -1.23 38.57 -12.09
N TYR A 545 -2.53 38.76 -12.34
CA TYR A 545 -3.42 39.56 -11.48
C TYR A 545 -3.62 38.88 -10.11
N SER A 546 -2.92 39.37 -9.08
CA SER A 546 -3.33 39.12 -7.70
C SER A 546 -4.58 39.98 -7.41
N THR A 547 -5.77 39.40 -7.46
CA THR A 547 -6.99 40.04 -6.99
C THR A 547 -7.30 39.57 -5.58
N LYS A 548 -7.32 40.49 -4.60
CA LYS A 548 -7.84 40.19 -3.25
C LYS A 548 -9.36 40.11 -3.36
N THR A 549 -9.91 38.93 -3.59
CA THR A 549 -11.36 38.72 -3.54
C THR A 549 -11.82 38.62 -2.08
N GLY A 550 -11.83 39.75 -1.38
CA GLY A 550 -12.76 39.94 -0.27
C GLY A 550 -14.14 40.17 -0.89
N LYS A 551 -15.15 39.40 -0.47
CA LYS A 551 -16.56 39.64 -0.82
C LYS A 551 -16.89 41.13 -0.63
N LEU A 552 -17.00 41.87 -1.73
CA LEU A 552 -17.74 43.11 -1.80
C LEU A 552 -18.94 42.80 -2.70
N ILE A 553 -20.05 42.42 -2.05
CA ILE A 553 -21.32 42.10 -2.72
C ILE A 553 -22.02 43.39 -3.21
N SER A 554 -21.55 44.57 -2.81
CA SER A 554 -22.08 45.86 -3.25
C SER A 554 -21.07 46.62 -4.11
N ASN A 555 -21.54 47.18 -5.23
CA ASN A 555 -20.81 48.12 -6.12
C ASN A 555 -20.33 49.40 -5.41
N LYS A 556 -20.69 49.56 -4.13
CA LYS A 556 -20.39 50.65 -3.24
C LYS A 556 -19.85 50.10 -1.93
N TYR A 557 -18.71 50.60 -1.49
CA TYR A 557 -18.15 50.27 -0.18
C TYR A 557 -17.55 51.50 0.45
N TYR A 558 -17.45 51.49 1.77
CA TYR A 558 -16.95 52.64 2.52
C TYR A 558 -15.62 52.29 3.15
N THR A 559 -14.61 53.10 2.91
CA THR A 559 -13.30 53.00 3.60
C THR A 559 -13.19 54.07 4.64
N LEU A 560 -12.77 53.69 5.84
CA LEU A 560 -12.41 54.64 6.88
C LEU A 560 -11.13 55.40 6.49
N LEU A 561 -11.21 56.72 6.42
CA LEU A 561 -10.06 57.60 6.24
C LEU A 561 -9.22 57.65 7.52
N PRO A 562 -7.89 57.85 7.42
CA PRO A 562 -7.06 58.10 8.60
C PRO A 562 -7.64 59.26 9.42
N TYR A 563 -7.88 59.01 10.70
CA TYR A 563 -8.46 59.99 11.62
C TYR A 563 -7.63 60.06 12.91
N ASP A 564 -7.32 61.28 13.34
CA ASP A 564 -6.43 61.55 14.48
C ASP A 564 -7.20 61.44 15.80
N VAL A 565 -6.78 60.51 16.66
CA VAL A 565 -7.39 60.31 17.98
C VAL A 565 -6.46 60.87 19.04
N GLY A 566 -6.46 62.20 19.18
CA GLY A 566 -6.08 62.90 20.40
C GLY A 566 -4.71 62.58 21.03
N LYS A 567 -3.71 62.18 20.24
CA LYS A 567 -2.24 62.06 20.50
C LYS A 567 -1.55 60.88 19.77
N GLY A 568 -2.21 60.19 18.85
CA GLY A 568 -1.58 59.20 17.97
C GLY A 568 -2.45 58.88 16.76
N LEU A 569 -1.84 58.91 15.56
CA LEU A 569 -2.47 58.46 14.33
C LEU A 569 -2.78 56.96 14.43
N LEU A 570 -4.06 56.63 14.57
CA LEU A 570 -4.56 55.28 14.33
C LEU A 570 -4.62 55.08 12.81
N TYR A 571 -3.58 54.48 12.23
CA TYR A 571 -3.74 53.82 10.94
C TYR A 571 -4.55 52.55 11.19
N SER A 572 -5.87 52.60 10.98
CA SER A 572 -6.60 51.34 10.78
C SER A 572 -6.20 50.83 9.40
N ASP A 573 -5.67 49.62 9.32
CA ASP A 573 -5.55 48.90 8.04
C ASP A 573 -6.92 48.88 7.36
N ASN A 574 -7.10 49.72 6.34
CA ASN A 574 -8.23 49.80 5.40
C ASN A 574 -9.51 49.09 5.88
N MET A 575 -10.18 49.63 6.91
CA MET A 575 -11.47 49.08 7.34
C MET A 575 -12.48 49.33 6.20
N ILE A 576 -12.94 48.24 5.59
CA ILE A 576 -13.90 48.24 4.48
C ILE A 576 -15.26 47.82 5.06
N LEU A 577 -16.28 48.66 4.86
CA LEU A 577 -17.66 48.40 5.25
C LEU A 577 -18.53 48.16 4.02
N SER A 578 -19.47 47.21 4.13
CA SER A 578 -20.54 47.06 3.14
C SER A 578 -21.51 48.25 3.20
N GLU A 579 -22.31 48.48 2.15
CA GLU A 579 -23.35 49.52 2.16
C GLU A 579 -24.38 49.30 3.28
N THR A 580 -24.71 48.04 3.59
CA THR A 580 -25.56 47.65 4.72
C THR A 580 -24.96 48.01 6.08
N ASP A 581 -23.68 47.66 6.32
CA ASP A 581 -23.01 47.98 7.58
C ASP A 581 -22.86 49.49 7.76
N PHE A 582 -22.59 50.21 6.66
CA PHE A 582 -22.52 51.67 6.68
C PHE A 582 -23.88 52.31 6.99
N GLU A 583 -24.98 51.84 6.41
CA GLU A 583 -26.31 52.37 6.74
C GLU A 583 -26.73 52.05 8.20
N GLU A 584 -26.25 50.95 8.77
CA GLU A 584 -26.43 50.65 10.20
C GLU A 584 -25.60 51.60 11.08
N ILE A 585 -24.33 51.84 10.74
CA ILE A 585 -23.45 52.83 11.38
C ILE A 585 -24.04 54.25 11.29
N LYS A 586 -24.66 54.56 10.15
CA LYS A 586 -25.33 55.84 9.89
C LYS A 586 -26.58 56.04 10.75
N LYS A 587 -27.37 54.98 11.00
CA LYS A 587 -28.48 55.03 11.98
C LYS A 587 -27.97 55.32 13.39
N ASN A 588 -26.74 54.92 13.70
CA ASN A 588 -26.10 55.10 15.00
C ASN A 588 -25.23 56.37 15.09
N ASN A 589 -25.30 57.27 14.10
CA ASN A 589 -24.52 58.52 14.02
C ASN A 589 -22.99 58.34 14.08
N GLY A 590 -22.45 57.18 13.67
CA GLY A 590 -21.02 56.90 13.68
C GLY A 590 -20.69 55.49 14.14
N LEU A 591 -19.43 55.09 13.99
CA LEU A 591 -18.96 53.77 14.41
C LEU A 591 -18.42 53.87 15.84
N ASN A 592 -19.07 53.21 16.78
CA ASN A 592 -18.64 53.19 18.17
C ASN A 592 -17.60 52.08 18.38
N ILE A 593 -16.38 52.47 18.78
CA ILE A 593 -15.31 51.55 19.16
C ILE A 593 -15.28 51.49 20.69
N GLU A 594 -16.04 50.55 21.25
CA GLU A 594 -16.22 50.38 22.70
C GLU A 594 -14.89 50.27 23.47
N ALA A 595 -13.87 49.63 22.86
CA ALA A 595 -12.56 49.42 23.48
C ALA A 595 -11.82 50.71 23.87
N ILE A 596 -12.10 51.83 23.21
CA ILE A 596 -11.47 53.14 23.47
C ILE A 596 -12.49 54.26 23.70
N ASN A 597 -13.77 53.90 23.86
CA ASN A 597 -14.89 54.83 24.09
C ASN A 597 -14.91 55.99 23.08
N LEU A 598 -14.67 55.66 21.80
CA LEU A 598 -14.56 56.62 20.70
C LEU A 598 -15.67 56.35 19.67
N THR A 599 -16.43 57.37 19.31
CA THR A 599 -17.35 57.32 18.17
C THR A 599 -16.72 58.02 16.98
N ILE A 600 -16.53 57.28 15.88
CA ILE A 600 -15.97 57.81 14.65
C ILE A 600 -17.08 58.47 13.82
N PRO A 601 -16.97 59.77 13.49
CA PRO A 601 -17.93 60.49 12.65
C PRO A 601 -18.09 59.89 11.24
N LEU A 602 -19.32 59.95 10.70
CA LEU A 602 -19.66 59.47 9.35
C LEU A 602 -18.83 60.12 8.23
N GLU A 603 -18.42 61.37 8.40
CA GLU A 603 -17.63 62.13 7.43
C GLU A 603 -16.22 61.56 7.20
N ASN A 604 -15.73 60.72 8.12
CA ASN A 604 -14.47 60.01 7.94
C ASN A 604 -14.58 58.77 7.06
N PHE A 605 -15.78 58.41 6.59
CA PHE A 605 -15.95 57.30 5.67
C PHE A 605 -16.05 57.81 4.24
N LYS A 606 -15.12 57.38 3.39
CA LYS A 606 -15.14 57.69 1.97
C LYS A 606 -15.90 56.60 1.22
N LEU A 607 -16.98 56.98 0.54
CA LEU A 607 -17.65 56.11 -0.43
C LEU A 607 -16.70 55.90 -1.62
N ASN A 608 -16.33 54.64 -1.85
CA ASN A 608 -15.68 54.22 -3.08
C ASN A 608 -16.73 53.53 -3.96
N GLN A 609 -16.88 54.04 -5.17
CA GLN A 609 -17.68 53.42 -6.20
C GLN A 609 -16.74 52.69 -7.15
N TYR A 610 -16.94 51.39 -7.31
CA TYR A 610 -16.39 50.71 -8.48
C TYR A 610 -17.27 51.08 -9.66
N THR A 611 -16.76 51.92 -10.56
CA THR A 611 -17.26 51.90 -11.93
C THR A 611 -16.73 50.61 -12.55
N GLU A 612 -17.58 49.59 -12.67
CA GLU A 612 -17.32 48.48 -13.58
C GLU A 612 -17.12 49.08 -14.98
N LYS A 613 -15.86 49.29 -15.37
CA LYS A 613 -15.51 48.90 -16.73
C LYS A 613 -15.70 47.39 -16.72
N THR A 614 -16.72 46.92 -17.41
CA THR A 614 -16.97 45.52 -17.78
C THR A 614 -15.87 44.94 -18.68
N ASP A 615 -14.63 45.42 -18.52
CA ASP A 615 -13.45 44.86 -19.15
C ASP A 615 -12.93 43.77 -18.22
N ASN A 616 -13.08 42.53 -18.69
CA ASN A 616 -12.53 41.28 -18.19
C ASN A 616 -13.45 40.46 -17.29
N ILE A 617 -14.55 39.99 -17.87
CA ILE A 617 -14.93 38.59 -17.62
C ILE A 617 -13.71 37.77 -17.98
N ILE A 618 -13.00 37.26 -16.98
CA ILE A 618 -11.94 36.30 -17.21
C ILE A 618 -12.66 35.04 -17.71
N ASN A 619 -12.58 34.78 -19.01
CA ASN A 619 -12.99 33.49 -19.56
C ASN A 619 -11.97 32.47 -19.07
N LEU A 620 -12.45 31.56 -18.25
CA LEU A 620 -11.67 30.63 -17.45
C LEU A 620 -11.76 29.24 -18.07
N ASN A 621 -10.63 28.53 -18.16
CA ASN A 621 -10.61 27.16 -18.64
C ASN A 621 -11.31 26.22 -17.62
N THR A 622 -12.30 25.44 -18.05
CA THR A 622 -13.30 24.76 -17.20
C THR A 622 -12.85 23.38 -16.70
N ASN A 623 -11.62 23.23 -16.21
CA ASN A 623 -11.08 21.90 -15.86
C ASN A 623 -11.68 21.26 -14.60
N PHE A 624 -12.50 21.98 -13.81
CA PHE A 624 -12.98 21.53 -12.50
C PHE A 624 -14.50 21.67 -12.25
N THR A 625 -15.31 21.92 -13.29
CA THR A 625 -16.72 22.35 -13.09
C THR A 625 -17.75 21.33 -13.51
N ASN A 626 -17.41 20.52 -14.51
CA ASN A 626 -18.37 19.61 -15.11
C ASN A 626 -18.11 18.22 -14.51
N PHE A 627 -19.04 17.78 -13.69
CA PHE A 627 -19.08 16.42 -13.20
C PHE A 627 -20.11 15.64 -14.01
N GLU A 628 -19.66 14.53 -14.59
CA GLU A 628 -20.59 13.58 -15.19
C GLU A 628 -21.24 12.79 -14.05
N ILE A 629 -22.56 12.84 -13.97
CA ILE A 629 -23.31 11.91 -13.13
C ILE A 629 -23.31 10.59 -13.90
N VAL A 630 -22.71 9.56 -13.29
CA VAL A 630 -22.67 8.25 -13.91
C VAL A 630 -24.06 7.62 -13.77
N GLU A 631 -24.88 7.78 -14.80
CA GLU A 631 -26.18 7.12 -14.95
C GLU A 631 -26.02 5.78 -15.68
N GLU A 632 -27.01 4.90 -15.55
CA GLU A 632 -26.97 3.58 -16.17
C GLU A 632 -27.14 3.64 -17.69
N PRO A 633 -26.28 2.96 -18.45
CA PRO A 633 -26.61 2.69 -19.83
C PRO A 633 -26.56 1.19 -20.09
N TYR A 634 -27.74 0.59 -20.23
CA TYR A 634 -27.87 -0.79 -20.70
C TYR A 634 -27.84 -0.80 -22.23
N ASP A 635 -26.69 -1.14 -22.79
CA ASP A 635 -26.55 -1.42 -24.21
C ASP A 635 -25.48 -2.49 -24.44
N ASN A 636 -25.88 -3.59 -25.06
CA ASN A 636 -25.01 -4.68 -25.47
C ASN A 636 -24.26 -4.37 -26.77
N LYS A 637 -24.41 -3.16 -27.34
CA LYS A 637 -23.66 -2.73 -28.51
C LYS A 637 -22.16 -2.89 -28.27
N ILE A 638 -21.53 -3.57 -29.22
CA ILE A 638 -20.08 -3.74 -29.28
C ILE A 638 -19.47 -2.47 -29.89
N ILE A 639 -18.47 -1.92 -29.20
CA ILE A 639 -17.81 -0.67 -29.55
C ILE A 639 -16.30 -0.91 -29.61
N LYS A 640 -15.64 -0.39 -30.64
CA LYS A 640 -14.18 -0.48 -30.79
C LYS A 640 -13.48 0.52 -29.87
N MET A 641 -12.30 0.18 -29.39
CA MET A 641 -11.54 1.03 -28.45
C MET A 641 -11.28 2.46 -28.96
N ASP A 642 -10.97 2.64 -30.25
CA ASP A 642 -10.72 3.97 -30.81
C ASP A 642 -11.98 4.84 -30.95
N GLU A 643 -13.17 4.26 -30.76
CA GLU A 643 -14.45 4.99 -30.68
C GLU A 643 -14.77 5.45 -29.24
N LEU A 644 -13.98 5.03 -28.25
CA LEU A 644 -14.21 5.30 -26.83
C LEU A 644 -13.35 6.45 -26.33
N ASN A 645 -13.90 7.21 -25.38
CA ASN A 645 -13.17 8.29 -24.73
C ASN A 645 -12.77 7.92 -23.29
N PHE A 646 -11.50 7.57 -23.07
CA PHE A 646 -10.92 7.35 -21.74
C PHE A 646 -10.25 8.62 -21.15
N SER A 647 -10.59 9.81 -21.65
CA SER A 647 -10.18 11.07 -21.02
C SER A 647 -10.82 11.19 -19.63
N GLU A 648 -10.06 11.72 -18.68
CA GLU A 648 -10.51 11.86 -17.30
C GLU A 648 -11.42 13.08 -17.15
N THR A 649 -12.73 12.89 -17.29
CA THR A 649 -13.70 13.85 -16.76
C THR A 649 -13.81 13.68 -15.25
N ASN A 650 -14.14 14.75 -14.52
CA ASN A 650 -14.51 14.56 -13.12
C ASN A 650 -15.90 13.93 -13.06
N TYR A 651 -16.15 13.09 -12.06
CA TYR A 651 -17.41 12.37 -11.94
C TYR A 651 -17.77 12.17 -10.47
N GLN A 652 -19.05 11.96 -10.20
CA GLN A 652 -19.51 11.56 -8.88
C GLN A 652 -20.49 10.40 -9.03
N TYR A 653 -20.38 9.42 -8.14
CA TYR A 653 -21.38 8.36 -8.08
C TYR A 653 -22.63 8.88 -7.36
N ASN A 654 -23.79 8.66 -7.96
CA ASN A 654 -25.10 8.86 -7.34
C ASN A 654 -25.57 7.62 -6.54
N PHE A 655 -24.75 6.57 -6.52
CA PHE A 655 -24.98 5.29 -5.88
C PHE A 655 -23.97 5.04 -4.76
N GLU A 656 -24.31 4.17 -3.81
CA GLU A 656 -23.38 3.80 -2.75
C GLU A 656 -22.23 2.99 -3.33
N THR A 657 -20.99 3.33 -2.96
CA THR A 657 -19.80 2.72 -3.54
C THR A 657 -18.85 2.24 -2.46
N LEU A 658 -18.41 1.00 -2.57
CA LEU A 658 -17.30 0.46 -1.80
C LEU A 658 -15.98 0.75 -2.52
N CYS A 659 -15.11 1.48 -1.86
CA CYS A 659 -13.82 1.90 -2.38
C CYS A 659 -12.69 1.26 -1.59
N ARG A 660 -11.67 0.74 -2.27
CA ARG A 660 -10.42 0.34 -1.59
C ARG A 660 -9.61 1.58 -1.29
N LYS A 661 -9.13 1.73 -0.05
CA LYS A 661 -8.24 2.83 0.32
C LYS A 661 -7.02 2.86 -0.62
N LEU A 662 -6.63 4.07 -1.08
CA LEU A 662 -5.36 4.37 -1.76
C LEU A 662 -5.15 3.78 -3.17
N VAL A 663 -6.09 3.03 -3.72
CA VAL A 663 -5.95 2.43 -5.05
C VAL A 663 -6.73 3.25 -6.08
N ASN A 664 -6.20 4.42 -6.43
CA ASN A 664 -6.70 5.20 -7.58
C ASN A 664 -6.10 4.61 -8.87
N LYS A 665 -6.60 3.44 -9.29
CA LYS A 665 -6.28 2.90 -10.61
C LYS A 665 -7.09 3.64 -11.66
N LYS A 666 -6.55 3.67 -12.87
CA LYS A 666 -7.16 4.23 -14.07
C LYS A 666 -6.69 3.46 -15.29
N VAL A 667 -7.37 3.65 -16.40
CA VAL A 667 -6.93 3.18 -17.70
C VAL A 667 -5.70 3.98 -18.14
N TYR A 668 -4.59 3.28 -18.39
CA TYR A 668 -3.33 3.89 -18.84
C TYR A 668 -3.13 3.79 -20.35
N ILE A 669 -3.83 2.87 -21.01
CA ILE A 669 -3.76 2.62 -22.45
C ILE A 669 -5.09 3.01 -23.04
N LYS A 670 -5.10 4.06 -23.87
CA LYS A 670 -6.34 4.74 -24.27
C LYS A 670 -6.67 4.59 -25.75
N THR A 671 -5.74 4.09 -26.55
CA THR A 671 -5.93 3.82 -27.99
C THR A 671 -5.62 2.37 -28.34
N GLN A 672 -6.14 1.90 -29.47
CA GLN A 672 -5.87 0.55 -29.98
C GLN A 672 -4.40 0.35 -30.31
N SER A 673 -3.74 1.36 -30.86
CA SER A 673 -2.30 1.30 -31.20
C SER A 673 -1.46 1.09 -29.95
N GLU A 674 -1.69 1.87 -28.89
CA GLU A 674 -1.00 1.71 -27.60
C GLU A 674 -1.27 0.33 -26.98
N PHE A 675 -2.50 -0.19 -27.13
CA PHE A 675 -2.88 -1.52 -26.65
C PHE A 675 -2.05 -2.61 -27.33
N ASN A 676 -2.02 -2.61 -28.66
CA ASN A 676 -1.29 -3.60 -29.44
C ASN A 676 0.22 -3.51 -29.17
N GLU A 677 0.80 -2.30 -29.15
CA GLU A 677 2.20 -2.09 -28.81
C GLU A 677 2.54 -2.68 -27.44
N HIS A 678 1.74 -2.36 -26.42
CA HIS A 678 1.98 -2.87 -25.07
C HIS A 678 1.78 -4.39 -24.98
N ALA A 679 0.70 -4.92 -25.58
CA ALA A 679 0.41 -6.35 -25.58
C ALA A 679 1.58 -7.13 -26.20
N PHE A 680 2.06 -6.71 -27.36
CA PHE A 680 3.14 -7.40 -28.06
C PHE A 680 4.52 -7.18 -27.44
N ARG A 681 4.78 -6.01 -26.84
CA ARG A 681 6.01 -5.81 -26.07
C ARG A 681 6.08 -6.73 -24.86
N ARG A 682 4.92 -6.94 -24.20
CA ARG A 682 4.82 -7.76 -23.00
C ARG A 682 4.72 -9.25 -23.30
N TYR A 683 4.05 -9.62 -24.38
CA TYR A 683 3.79 -10.99 -24.80
C TYR A 683 4.12 -11.13 -26.30
N PRO A 684 5.42 -11.20 -26.66
CA PRO A 684 5.85 -11.22 -28.06
C PRO A 684 5.28 -12.39 -28.85
N PHE A 685 5.04 -13.53 -28.20
CA PHE A 685 4.47 -14.73 -28.83
C PHE A 685 3.06 -14.50 -29.42
N LEU A 686 2.33 -13.47 -28.98
CA LEU A 686 1.00 -13.15 -29.54
C LEU A 686 1.07 -12.60 -30.97
N LYS A 687 2.23 -12.08 -31.42
CA LYS A 687 2.35 -11.48 -32.77
C LYS A 687 2.14 -12.48 -33.92
N ASN A 688 2.41 -13.75 -33.66
CA ASN A 688 2.45 -14.79 -34.69
C ASN A 688 1.23 -15.72 -34.64
N ILE A 689 0.23 -15.39 -33.82
CA ILE A 689 -1.01 -16.15 -33.70
C ILE A 689 -2.08 -15.44 -34.53
N ASP A 690 -2.79 -16.19 -35.36
CA ASP A 690 -3.95 -15.68 -36.09
C ASP A 690 -5.19 -15.70 -35.18
N PHE A 691 -5.71 -14.50 -34.90
CA PHE A 691 -6.87 -14.28 -34.04
C PHE A 691 -8.20 -14.24 -34.79
N THR A 692 -8.24 -14.63 -36.07
CA THR A 692 -9.49 -14.79 -36.81
C THR A 692 -10.44 -15.72 -36.05
N ASP A 693 -11.64 -15.21 -35.74
CA ASP A 693 -12.69 -15.87 -34.94
C ASP A 693 -12.23 -16.38 -33.56
N THR A 694 -11.17 -15.78 -33.00
CA THR A 694 -10.61 -16.12 -31.69
C THR A 694 -10.40 -14.87 -30.85
N TYR A 695 -10.87 -14.90 -29.61
CA TYR A 695 -10.82 -13.74 -28.72
C TYR A 695 -10.12 -14.07 -27.41
N LEU A 696 -9.22 -13.18 -26.98
CA LEU A 696 -8.74 -13.11 -25.60
C LEU A 696 -9.65 -12.17 -24.81
N CYS A 697 -10.24 -12.64 -23.72
CA CYS A 697 -11.24 -11.85 -22.98
C CYS A 697 -10.85 -11.56 -21.53
N GLY A 698 -11.59 -10.63 -20.92
CA GLY A 698 -11.61 -10.41 -19.47
C GLY A 698 -10.26 -10.01 -18.88
N GLY A 699 -9.59 -10.96 -18.21
CA GLY A 699 -8.37 -10.69 -17.46
C GLY A 699 -7.24 -10.13 -18.31
N PHE A 700 -7.12 -10.59 -19.57
CA PHE A 700 -6.06 -10.19 -20.49
C PHE A 700 -6.15 -8.70 -20.79
N CYS A 701 -7.31 -8.26 -21.31
CA CYS A 701 -7.57 -6.87 -21.64
C CYS A 701 -7.40 -5.96 -20.41
N ARG A 702 -7.94 -6.37 -19.25
CA ARG A 702 -7.73 -5.64 -17.99
C ARG A 702 -6.24 -5.41 -17.71
N SER A 703 -5.43 -6.46 -17.85
CA SER A 703 -4.00 -6.39 -17.53
C SER A 703 -3.24 -5.43 -18.42
N ILE A 704 -3.61 -5.34 -19.70
CA ILE A 704 -3.00 -4.41 -20.65
C ILE A 704 -3.48 -2.98 -20.36
N LEU A 705 -4.80 -2.76 -20.27
CA LEU A 705 -5.42 -1.46 -20.01
C LEU A 705 -4.91 -0.81 -18.71
N LEU A 706 -4.70 -1.61 -17.67
CA LEU A 706 -4.26 -1.15 -16.35
C LEU A 706 -2.76 -1.34 -16.10
N LYS A 707 -1.99 -1.83 -17.08
CA LYS A 707 -0.56 -2.20 -16.97
C LYS A 707 -0.26 -3.17 -15.81
N GLN A 708 -1.17 -4.08 -15.50
CA GLN A 708 -1.06 -5.06 -14.41
C GLN A 708 -0.42 -6.39 -14.84
N LYS A 709 0.04 -7.19 -13.88
CA LYS A 709 0.52 -8.56 -14.15
C LYS A 709 -0.65 -9.46 -14.53
N MET A 710 -0.50 -10.17 -15.63
CA MET A 710 -1.46 -11.17 -16.09
C MET A 710 -1.33 -12.46 -15.31
N LYS A 711 -2.45 -13.16 -15.08
CA LYS A 711 -2.48 -14.47 -14.43
C LYS A 711 -2.65 -15.61 -15.45
N ASP A 712 -3.62 -15.49 -16.35
CA ASP A 712 -4.09 -16.57 -17.23
C ASP A 712 -4.78 -16.06 -18.51
N PHE A 713 -4.43 -16.59 -19.68
CA PHE A 713 -5.02 -16.16 -20.95
C PHE A 713 -6.27 -16.97 -21.29
N ASP A 714 -7.43 -16.33 -21.34
CA ASP A 714 -8.70 -16.99 -21.66
C ASP A 714 -9.05 -16.80 -23.15
N PHE A 715 -8.88 -17.87 -23.94
CA PHE A 715 -9.25 -17.93 -25.36
C PHE A 715 -10.68 -18.42 -25.55
N PHE A 716 -11.42 -17.71 -26.39
CA PHE A 716 -12.77 -18.03 -26.80
C PHE A 716 -12.83 -18.14 -28.33
N PHE A 717 -13.70 -19.01 -28.83
CA PHE A 717 -13.85 -19.28 -30.26
C PHE A 717 -15.28 -18.99 -30.69
N VAL A 718 -15.44 -18.25 -31.78
CA VAL A 718 -16.76 -17.91 -32.36
C VAL A 718 -16.96 -18.57 -33.72
N GLY A 719 -18.21 -18.65 -34.15
CA GLY A 719 -18.59 -19.17 -35.46
C GLY A 719 -18.52 -20.69 -35.60
N ASP A 720 -18.80 -21.16 -36.82
CA ASP A 720 -18.94 -22.58 -37.11
C ASP A 720 -17.60 -23.35 -37.09
N ASN A 721 -16.49 -22.66 -37.40
CA ASN A 721 -15.13 -23.23 -37.49
C ASN A 721 -14.37 -23.24 -36.14
N HIS A 722 -15.08 -23.18 -35.01
CA HIS A 722 -14.48 -23.08 -33.67
C HIS A 722 -13.52 -24.24 -33.33
N LYS A 723 -13.74 -25.44 -33.90
CA LYS A 723 -12.88 -26.61 -33.68
C LYS A 723 -11.54 -26.46 -34.37
N GLU A 724 -11.58 -26.08 -35.65
CA GLU A 724 -10.43 -25.83 -36.50
C GLU A 724 -9.60 -24.68 -35.93
N ASN A 725 -10.27 -23.60 -35.51
CA ASN A 725 -9.63 -22.46 -34.86
C ASN A 725 -8.94 -22.84 -33.55
N PHE A 726 -9.55 -23.68 -32.71
CA PHE A 726 -8.89 -24.18 -31.50
C PHE A 726 -7.61 -24.96 -31.81
N VAL A 727 -7.66 -25.91 -32.74
CA VAL A 727 -6.47 -26.71 -33.10
C VAL A 727 -5.38 -25.83 -33.69
N ARG A 728 -5.75 -24.88 -34.56
CA ARG A 728 -4.83 -23.93 -35.18
C ARG A 728 -4.14 -23.05 -34.13
N VAL A 729 -4.92 -22.35 -33.30
CA VAL A 729 -4.39 -21.43 -32.28
C VAL A 729 -3.53 -22.16 -31.26
N LEU A 730 -3.91 -23.38 -30.86
CA LEU A 730 -3.09 -24.19 -29.95
C LEU A 730 -1.71 -24.52 -30.54
N LYS A 731 -1.63 -24.88 -31.82
CA LYS A 731 -0.37 -25.15 -32.51
C LYS A 731 0.48 -23.88 -32.63
N GLU A 732 -0.09 -22.80 -33.16
CA GLU A 732 0.58 -21.51 -33.32
C GLU A 732 1.09 -20.95 -31.99
N LEU A 733 0.32 -21.11 -30.91
CA LEU A 733 0.71 -20.69 -29.56
C LEU A 733 1.94 -21.46 -29.08
N ILE A 734 1.93 -22.80 -29.17
CA ILE A 734 3.05 -23.64 -28.72
C ILE A 734 4.30 -23.36 -29.55
N GLU A 735 4.17 -23.24 -30.87
CA GLU A 735 5.27 -22.88 -31.77
C GLU A 735 5.85 -21.51 -31.43
N SER A 736 5.00 -20.50 -31.24
CA SER A 736 5.43 -19.14 -30.90
C SER A 736 6.12 -19.07 -29.55
N LEU A 737 5.66 -19.85 -28.56
CA LEU A 737 6.31 -19.96 -27.25
C LEU A 737 7.66 -20.67 -27.35
N LYS A 738 7.77 -21.76 -28.11
CA LYS A 738 9.04 -22.47 -28.34
C LYS A 738 10.06 -21.63 -29.10
N ASN A 739 9.61 -20.84 -30.07
CA ASN A 739 10.47 -19.89 -30.78
C ASN A 739 11.00 -18.79 -29.85
N TYR A 740 10.22 -18.42 -28.83
CA TYR A 740 10.62 -17.44 -27.82
C TYR A 740 11.54 -18.03 -26.75
N ASP A 741 11.23 -19.22 -26.24
CA ASP A 741 12.06 -19.98 -25.30
C ASP A 741 11.99 -21.49 -25.63
N PRO A 742 13.01 -22.05 -26.30
CA PRO A 742 13.04 -23.46 -26.72
C PRO A 742 12.99 -24.47 -25.56
N GLU A 743 13.38 -24.05 -24.35
CA GLU A 743 13.43 -24.91 -23.16
C GLU A 743 12.05 -25.14 -22.52
N LEU A 744 11.01 -24.41 -22.96
CA LEU A 744 9.68 -24.53 -22.39
C LEU A 744 9.11 -25.94 -22.58
N LYS A 745 8.52 -26.46 -21.51
CA LYS A 745 7.71 -27.68 -21.49
C LYS A 745 6.25 -27.29 -21.29
N PHE A 746 5.32 -28.15 -21.71
CA PHE A 746 3.90 -27.85 -21.63
C PHE A 746 3.15 -28.92 -20.85
N LEU A 747 2.35 -28.51 -19.89
CA LEU A 747 1.36 -29.36 -19.25
C LEU A 747 -0.01 -29.08 -19.87
N LEU A 748 -0.54 -30.06 -20.58
CA LEU A 748 -1.88 -30.04 -21.16
C LEU A 748 -2.86 -30.72 -20.22
N MET A 749 -4.07 -30.19 -20.06
CA MET A 749 -5.14 -30.87 -19.32
C MET A 749 -6.53 -30.51 -19.84
N TYR A 750 -7.48 -31.43 -19.72
CA TYR A 750 -8.88 -31.18 -20.10
C TYR A 750 -9.82 -31.22 -18.91
N LYS A 751 -10.30 -30.05 -18.50
CA LYS A 751 -11.25 -29.86 -17.40
C LYS A 751 -12.67 -30.05 -17.90
N LYS A 752 -13.07 -31.31 -18.10
CA LYS A 752 -14.39 -31.71 -18.63
C LYS A 752 -15.57 -31.01 -17.94
N LEU A 753 -15.52 -30.84 -16.62
CA LEU A 753 -16.58 -30.16 -15.84
C LEU A 753 -16.80 -28.70 -16.25
N PHE A 754 -15.74 -27.99 -16.62
CA PHE A 754 -15.81 -26.58 -17.02
C PHE A 754 -15.85 -26.41 -18.54
N ASN A 755 -15.66 -27.51 -19.27
CA ASN A 755 -15.37 -27.55 -20.70
C ASN A 755 -14.23 -26.61 -21.09
N VAL A 756 -13.11 -26.73 -20.38
CA VAL A 756 -11.90 -25.91 -20.58
C VAL A 756 -10.72 -26.83 -20.86
N PHE A 757 -10.03 -26.58 -21.97
CA PHE A 757 -8.72 -27.16 -22.23
C PHE A 757 -7.65 -26.19 -21.76
N GLU A 758 -6.69 -26.64 -20.97
CA GLU A 758 -5.72 -25.75 -20.33
C GLU A 758 -4.29 -26.18 -20.66
N VAL A 759 -3.45 -25.18 -20.95
CA VAL A 759 -2.04 -25.33 -21.30
C VAL A 759 -1.22 -24.49 -20.35
N ILE A 760 -0.25 -25.11 -19.71
CA ILE A 760 0.68 -24.42 -18.81
C ILE A 760 2.07 -24.52 -19.39
N ALA A 761 2.67 -23.38 -19.71
CA ALA A 761 4.05 -23.28 -20.12
C ALA A 761 4.95 -23.24 -18.89
N VAL A 762 5.90 -24.16 -18.84
CA VAL A 762 6.74 -24.45 -17.69
C VAL A 762 8.21 -24.36 -18.10
N LYS A 763 9.02 -23.64 -17.32
CA LYS A 763 10.48 -23.68 -17.44
C LYS A 763 11.02 -24.70 -16.44
N ASP A 764 11.83 -25.64 -16.90
CA ASP A 764 12.37 -26.75 -16.10
C ASP A 764 13.89 -26.85 -16.28
N PRO A 765 14.68 -26.01 -15.58
CA PRO A 765 16.11 -25.83 -15.84
C PRO A 765 16.95 -27.10 -15.68
N LYS A 766 16.57 -28.02 -14.76
CA LYS A 766 17.29 -29.29 -14.54
C LYS A 766 16.67 -30.47 -15.27
N SER A 767 15.70 -30.21 -16.16
CA SER A 767 15.05 -31.24 -16.97
C SER A 767 14.42 -32.39 -16.19
N PHE A 768 13.86 -32.11 -15.01
CA PHE A 768 13.24 -33.12 -14.15
C PHE A 768 11.97 -33.73 -14.73
N ILE A 769 11.15 -32.94 -15.42
CA ILE A 769 9.97 -33.43 -16.14
C ILE A 769 10.51 -34.14 -17.37
N THR A 770 10.67 -35.46 -17.32
CA THR A 770 11.05 -36.30 -18.47
C THR A 770 9.81 -36.91 -19.13
N PRO A 771 9.91 -37.53 -20.31
CA PRO A 771 8.78 -38.23 -20.94
C PRO A 771 8.12 -39.30 -20.05
N GLU A 772 8.87 -39.86 -19.10
CA GLU A 772 8.39 -40.86 -18.13
C GLU A 772 7.72 -40.23 -16.90
N TYR A 773 7.80 -38.90 -16.73
CA TYR A 773 7.23 -38.21 -15.59
C TYR A 773 5.71 -38.22 -15.63
N ASN A 774 5.09 -38.71 -14.55
CA ASN A 774 3.64 -38.73 -14.37
C ASN A 774 3.24 -38.24 -12.97
N LEU A 775 2.06 -37.63 -12.88
CA LEU A 775 1.42 -37.20 -11.64
C LEU A 775 0.73 -38.35 -10.90
N ASP A 776 0.73 -39.58 -11.43
CA ASP A 776 0.13 -40.73 -10.72
C ASP A 776 0.94 -41.09 -9.46
N ASN A 777 2.21 -40.69 -9.43
CA ASN A 777 3.07 -40.76 -8.26
C ASN A 777 3.10 -39.45 -7.45
N PHE A 778 2.12 -38.56 -7.63
CA PHE A 778 2.12 -37.25 -6.97
C PHE A 778 2.09 -37.34 -5.44
N ASP A 779 1.37 -38.31 -4.90
CA ASP A 779 1.32 -38.62 -3.47
C ASP A 779 2.65 -39.15 -2.91
N LYS A 780 3.57 -39.54 -3.79
CA LYS A 780 4.92 -39.99 -3.45
C LYS A 780 5.95 -38.87 -3.53
N TYR A 781 5.61 -37.69 -4.05
CA TYR A 781 6.52 -36.54 -4.08
C TYR A 781 6.38 -35.69 -2.81
N VAL A 782 7.50 -35.20 -2.28
CA VAL A 782 7.52 -34.28 -1.14
C VAL A 782 7.47 -32.85 -1.66
N PHE A 783 6.36 -32.16 -1.36
CA PHE A 783 6.21 -30.73 -1.63
C PHE A 783 6.10 -29.98 -0.30
N ASN A 784 6.86 -28.90 -0.13
CA ASN A 784 6.83 -28.07 1.09
C ASN A 784 5.44 -27.45 1.29
N SER A 785 4.76 -27.04 0.21
CA SER A 785 3.39 -26.54 0.23
C SER A 785 2.32 -27.57 0.60
N LEU A 786 2.65 -28.86 0.75
CA LEU A 786 1.71 -29.96 1.05
C LEU A 786 1.88 -30.61 2.42
N GLU A 787 2.63 -30.02 3.35
CA GLU A 787 3.01 -30.61 4.65
C GLU A 787 1.87 -31.21 5.53
N THR A 788 0.60 -30.98 5.18
CA THR A 788 -0.60 -31.45 5.89
C THR A 788 -1.28 -32.71 5.33
N PHE A 789 -0.81 -33.30 4.22
CA PHE A 789 -1.40 -34.54 3.66
C PHE A 789 -0.65 -35.82 4.08
N ASP A 790 -1.41 -36.91 4.28
CA ASP A 790 -1.07 -38.17 4.95
C ASP A 790 0.36 -38.73 4.69
N ARG A 791 1.13 -38.94 5.77
CA ARG A 791 2.58 -39.25 5.72
C ARG A 791 2.92 -40.74 5.70
N LYS A 792 1.95 -41.65 5.69
CA LYS A 792 2.23 -43.07 5.93
C LYS A 792 2.90 -43.81 4.77
N ASN A 793 2.86 -43.27 3.54
CA ASN A 793 3.38 -43.93 2.33
C ASN A 793 4.26 -43.02 1.43
N LEU A 794 4.93 -42.01 1.99
CA LEU A 794 5.74 -41.07 1.19
C LEU A 794 7.06 -41.69 0.72
N ILE A 795 7.40 -41.53 -0.56
CA ILE A 795 8.77 -41.77 -1.05
C ILE A 795 9.58 -40.53 -0.68
N VAL A 796 10.68 -40.71 0.05
CA VAL A 796 11.63 -39.61 0.31
C VAL A 796 12.39 -39.36 -0.99
N PRO A 797 12.23 -38.20 -1.64
CA PRO A 797 13.01 -37.88 -2.82
C PRO A 797 14.49 -37.79 -2.41
N ASP A 798 15.42 -38.14 -3.31
CA ASP A 798 16.85 -37.98 -3.03
C ASP A 798 17.15 -36.52 -2.63
N GLU A 799 18.18 -36.28 -1.81
CA GLU A 799 18.52 -34.95 -1.27
C GLU A 799 18.57 -33.83 -2.32
N ASN A 800 18.82 -34.15 -3.60
CA ASN A 800 18.83 -33.21 -4.73
C ASN A 800 17.45 -32.74 -5.24
N THR A 801 16.35 -33.32 -4.76
CA THR A 801 14.99 -33.08 -5.30
C THR A 801 14.02 -32.43 -4.31
N LYS A 802 14.48 -32.12 -3.08
CA LYS A 802 13.64 -31.76 -1.93
C LYS A 802 12.86 -30.44 -2.01
N ASN A 803 13.12 -29.58 -3.00
CA ASN A 803 12.49 -28.26 -3.12
C ASN A 803 11.97 -27.92 -4.53
N TYR A 804 11.96 -28.87 -5.47
CA TYR A 804 12.05 -28.57 -6.91
C TYR A 804 10.85 -27.85 -7.58
N PHE A 805 9.74 -27.61 -6.87
CA PHE A 805 8.48 -27.10 -7.43
C PHE A 805 7.87 -25.86 -6.72
N GLU A 806 8.56 -25.28 -5.74
CA GLU A 806 8.08 -24.03 -5.12
C GLU A 806 8.36 -22.85 -6.06
N ASP A 807 7.58 -21.77 -6.01
CA ASP A 807 7.79 -20.61 -6.91
C ASP A 807 8.71 -19.58 -6.22
N SER A 808 10.03 -19.84 -6.08
CA SER A 808 10.95 -18.78 -5.60
C SER A 808 12.47 -19.01 -5.76
N ASP A 809 12.96 -20.21 -6.06
CA ASP A 809 14.39 -20.51 -6.27
C ASP A 809 14.76 -20.30 -7.75
N GLU A 810 16.02 -19.95 -8.02
CA GLU A 810 16.55 -19.79 -9.37
C GLU A 810 16.67 -21.13 -10.11
N SER A 811 16.76 -22.25 -9.38
CA SER A 811 16.99 -23.60 -9.90
C SER A 811 15.72 -24.46 -10.02
N GLU A 812 14.54 -23.89 -9.73
CA GLU A 812 13.24 -24.57 -9.65
C GLU A 812 12.43 -24.55 -10.96
N ILE A 813 11.45 -25.46 -11.06
CA ILE A 813 10.43 -25.43 -12.11
C ILE A 813 9.53 -24.21 -11.93
N LYS A 814 9.38 -23.39 -12.98
CA LYS A 814 8.56 -22.17 -12.94
C LYS A 814 7.40 -22.24 -13.91
N MET A 815 6.20 -21.95 -13.42
CA MET A 815 5.06 -21.67 -14.29
C MET A 815 5.23 -20.28 -14.94
N ILE A 816 5.47 -20.26 -16.25
CA ILE A 816 5.70 -19.02 -17.00
C ILE A 816 4.37 -18.40 -17.42
N HIS A 817 3.53 -19.20 -18.09
CA HIS A 817 2.23 -18.79 -18.60
C HIS A 817 1.19 -19.88 -18.43
N ARG A 818 -0.07 -19.46 -18.32
CA ARG A 818 -1.25 -20.33 -18.22
C ARG A 818 -2.27 -19.88 -19.26
N PHE A 819 -2.71 -20.80 -20.10
CA PHE A 819 -3.65 -20.55 -21.18
C PHE A 819 -4.87 -21.45 -21.02
N GLN A 820 -6.06 -20.88 -21.09
CA GLN A 820 -7.34 -21.56 -20.98
C GLN A 820 -8.10 -21.39 -22.29
N PHE A 821 -8.49 -22.50 -22.87
CA PHE A 821 -9.30 -22.57 -24.08
C PHE A 821 -10.72 -22.94 -23.67
N ILE A 822 -11.65 -21.99 -23.83
CA ILE A 822 -13.05 -22.15 -23.45
C ILE A 822 -13.80 -22.82 -24.60
N LEU A 823 -14.12 -24.10 -24.45
CA LEU A 823 -14.67 -24.93 -25.52
C LEU A 823 -16.21 -24.84 -25.63
N SER A 824 -16.76 -23.68 -25.28
CA SER A 824 -18.20 -23.43 -25.47
C SER A 824 -18.43 -22.88 -26.87
N LYS A 825 -19.56 -23.24 -27.50
CA LYS A 825 -19.94 -22.69 -28.80
C LYS A 825 -20.56 -21.30 -28.62
N PHE A 826 -20.05 -20.34 -29.37
CA PHE A 826 -20.52 -18.96 -29.44
C PHE A 826 -20.74 -18.60 -30.91
N ASP A 827 -21.87 -17.97 -31.22
CA ASP A 827 -22.15 -17.54 -32.59
C ASP A 827 -21.38 -16.25 -32.88
N ASP A 828 -21.33 -15.33 -31.91
CA ASP A 828 -20.53 -14.10 -31.98
C ASP A 828 -19.91 -13.67 -30.63
N VAL A 829 -19.23 -12.52 -30.61
CA VAL A 829 -18.58 -11.98 -29.39
C VAL A 829 -19.58 -11.44 -28.36
N SER A 830 -20.79 -11.04 -28.78
CA SER A 830 -21.88 -10.66 -27.86
C SER A 830 -22.28 -11.86 -27.00
N ASP A 831 -22.33 -13.05 -27.58
CA ASP A 831 -22.60 -14.29 -26.83
C ASP A 831 -21.54 -14.52 -25.76
N ILE A 832 -20.26 -14.30 -26.07
CA ILE A 832 -19.18 -14.38 -25.08
C ILE A 832 -19.44 -13.39 -23.94
N PHE A 833 -19.75 -12.13 -24.26
CA PHE A 833 -20.02 -11.09 -23.26
C PHE A 833 -21.24 -11.39 -22.39
N SER A 834 -22.25 -12.07 -22.92
CA SER A 834 -23.42 -12.50 -22.16
C SER A 834 -23.07 -13.49 -21.04
N THR A 835 -21.96 -14.22 -21.16
CA THR A 835 -21.49 -15.19 -20.15
C THR A 835 -20.76 -14.56 -18.97
N PHE A 836 -20.30 -13.31 -19.09
CA PHE A 836 -19.60 -12.63 -18.02
C PHE A 836 -20.59 -12.04 -17.00
N ASP A 837 -20.25 -12.25 -15.73
CA ASP A 837 -20.99 -11.76 -14.58
C ASP A 837 -20.61 -10.34 -14.19
N LEU A 838 -19.37 -9.92 -14.47
CA LEU A 838 -18.88 -8.55 -14.24
C LEU A 838 -18.74 -7.76 -15.54
N ASN A 839 -19.22 -6.52 -15.53
CA ASN A 839 -19.13 -5.60 -16.66
C ASN A 839 -17.67 -5.34 -17.07
N SER A 840 -16.75 -5.14 -16.13
CA SER A 840 -15.31 -5.01 -16.42
C SER A 840 -14.66 -6.24 -17.08
N SER A 841 -15.34 -7.40 -17.11
CA SER A 841 -14.88 -8.60 -17.83
C SER A 841 -15.42 -8.71 -19.25
N LYS A 842 -16.44 -7.92 -19.63
CA LYS A 842 -17.02 -7.88 -20.99
C LYS A 842 -16.18 -7.04 -21.95
N VAL A 843 -14.90 -7.37 -22.04
CA VAL A 843 -13.93 -6.77 -22.95
C VAL A 843 -13.14 -7.90 -23.60
N SER A 844 -12.87 -7.77 -24.90
CA SER A 844 -12.16 -8.79 -25.68
C SER A 844 -11.11 -8.17 -26.59
N TRP A 845 -10.20 -9.00 -27.07
CA TRP A 845 -9.16 -8.63 -28.02
C TRP A 845 -8.92 -9.77 -29.02
N ASN A 846 -8.92 -9.44 -30.31
CA ASN A 846 -8.57 -10.34 -31.42
C ASN A 846 -7.58 -9.68 -32.41
N GLY A 847 -6.81 -8.70 -31.94
CA GLY A 847 -6.09 -7.72 -32.76
C GLY A 847 -6.75 -6.34 -32.72
N GLU A 848 -8.07 -6.30 -32.55
CA GLU A 848 -8.85 -5.12 -32.16
C GLU A 848 -9.44 -5.34 -30.76
N THR A 849 -9.49 -4.28 -29.95
CA THR A 849 -10.08 -4.33 -28.60
C THR A 849 -11.54 -3.89 -28.67
N LEU A 850 -12.43 -4.75 -28.19
CA LEU A 850 -13.88 -4.57 -28.25
C LEU A 850 -14.45 -4.46 -26.84
N PHE A 851 -15.38 -3.53 -26.67
CA PHE A 851 -16.07 -3.28 -25.41
C PHE A 851 -17.58 -3.40 -25.61
N THR A 852 -18.29 -3.71 -24.53
CA THR A 852 -19.70 -3.33 -24.38
C THR A 852 -19.75 -1.93 -23.80
N ASN A 853 -20.89 -1.26 -23.90
CA ASN A 853 -21.03 0.04 -23.26
C ASN A 853 -20.84 -0.07 -21.73
N GLU A 854 -21.32 -1.14 -21.10
CA GLU A 854 -21.13 -1.31 -19.65
C GLU A 854 -19.67 -1.55 -19.28
N SER A 855 -18.92 -2.31 -20.08
CA SER A 855 -17.49 -2.52 -19.80
C SER A 855 -16.69 -1.25 -19.99
N TYR A 856 -16.98 -0.47 -21.02
CA TYR A 856 -16.40 0.87 -21.20
C TYR A 856 -16.62 1.74 -19.97
N MET A 857 -17.86 1.87 -19.49
CA MET A 857 -18.18 2.66 -18.30
C MET A 857 -17.47 2.12 -17.06
N SER A 858 -17.39 0.79 -16.90
CA SER A 858 -16.65 0.16 -15.82
C SER A 858 -15.16 0.50 -15.83
N TYR A 859 -14.51 0.59 -17.00
CA TYR A 859 -13.11 0.98 -17.12
C TYR A 859 -12.91 2.50 -17.01
N LYS A 860 -13.80 3.30 -17.61
CA LYS A 860 -13.74 4.76 -17.56
C LYS A 860 -13.81 5.28 -16.12
N TYR A 861 -14.73 4.74 -15.33
CA TYR A 861 -14.92 5.16 -13.93
C TYR A 861 -14.36 4.18 -12.90
N MET A 862 -13.67 3.14 -13.36
CA MET A 862 -13.06 2.11 -12.52
C MET A 862 -14.05 1.57 -11.47
N VAL A 863 -15.25 1.19 -11.90
CA VAL A 863 -16.34 0.72 -11.03
C VAL A 863 -17.05 -0.49 -11.63
N ASN A 864 -17.36 -1.50 -10.83
CA ASN A 864 -18.28 -2.57 -11.18
C ASN A 864 -19.59 -2.38 -10.43
N MET A 865 -20.69 -2.29 -11.17
CA MET A 865 -22.03 -2.26 -10.58
C MET A 865 -22.44 -3.68 -10.19
N VAL A 866 -23.04 -3.79 -9.00
CA VAL A 866 -23.54 -5.07 -8.49
C VAL A 866 -24.87 -5.42 -9.14
N ASP A 867 -24.87 -6.50 -9.92
CA ASP A 867 -26.06 -7.09 -10.53
C ASP A 867 -26.50 -8.31 -9.70
N LEU A 868 -27.51 -8.09 -8.85
CA LEU A 868 -28.04 -9.13 -7.97
C LEU A 868 -28.72 -10.26 -8.74
N SER A 869 -29.16 -10.04 -9.98
CA SER A 869 -29.72 -11.11 -10.81
C SER A 869 -28.68 -12.18 -11.18
N LYS A 870 -27.40 -11.80 -11.16
CA LYS A 870 -26.25 -12.68 -11.43
C LYS A 870 -25.56 -13.18 -10.16
N TYR A 871 -26.16 -12.98 -8.99
CA TYR A 871 -25.52 -13.30 -7.72
C TYR A 871 -25.22 -14.80 -7.59
N THR A 872 -23.94 -15.11 -7.40
CA THR A 872 -23.40 -16.43 -7.04
C THR A 872 -22.21 -16.25 -6.11
N PHE A 873 -21.79 -17.30 -5.41
CA PHE A 873 -20.54 -17.25 -4.62
C PHE A 873 -19.31 -16.93 -5.48
N LEU A 874 -19.32 -17.37 -6.75
CA LEU A 874 -18.25 -17.06 -7.70
C LEU A 874 -18.26 -15.58 -8.10
N TYR A 875 -19.44 -15.02 -8.33
CA TYR A 875 -19.63 -13.58 -8.60
C TYR A 875 -19.09 -12.73 -7.46
N GLU A 876 -19.42 -13.07 -6.21
CA GLU A 876 -18.89 -12.37 -5.03
C GLU A 876 -17.36 -12.47 -4.91
N SER A 877 -16.80 -13.65 -5.17
CA SER A 877 -15.34 -13.85 -5.23
C SER A 877 -14.70 -12.97 -6.30
N ARG A 878 -15.32 -12.86 -7.48
CA ARG A 878 -14.87 -12.00 -8.58
C ARG A 878 -15.00 -10.51 -8.23
N LEU A 879 -16.08 -10.06 -7.58
CA LEU A 879 -16.20 -8.68 -7.08
C LEU A 879 -15.02 -8.32 -6.16
N ARG A 880 -14.67 -9.20 -5.20
CA ARG A 880 -13.48 -9.01 -4.34
C ARG A 880 -12.19 -8.95 -5.14
N LYS A 881 -12.01 -9.89 -6.08
CA LYS A 881 -10.84 -9.92 -6.98
C LYS A 881 -10.68 -8.61 -7.75
N TYR A 882 -11.77 -8.05 -8.28
CA TYR A 882 -11.74 -6.79 -9.03
C TYR A 882 -11.61 -5.56 -8.13
N LEU A 883 -12.15 -5.58 -6.91
CA LEU A 883 -11.83 -4.59 -5.88
C LEU A 883 -10.33 -4.56 -5.58
N ASN A 884 -9.71 -5.73 -5.51
CA ASN A 884 -8.26 -5.84 -5.34
C ASN A 884 -7.47 -5.37 -6.58
N TYR A 885 -8.08 -5.41 -7.77
CA TYR A 885 -7.49 -4.82 -8.99
C TYR A 885 -7.69 -3.31 -9.10
N GLY A 886 -8.40 -2.68 -8.16
CA GLY A 886 -8.62 -1.24 -8.10
C GLY A 886 -9.94 -0.76 -8.70
N PHE A 887 -10.89 -1.67 -8.97
CA PHE A 887 -12.26 -1.27 -9.29
C PHE A 887 -13.04 -1.01 -8.01
N ASN A 888 -13.76 0.10 -7.95
CA ASN A 888 -14.78 0.31 -6.95
C ASN A 888 -15.97 -0.63 -7.17
N ILE A 889 -16.74 -0.93 -6.13
CA ILE A 889 -17.97 -1.74 -6.23
C ILE A 889 -19.17 -0.83 -5.95
N GLY A 890 -19.96 -0.54 -6.98
CA GLY A 890 -21.15 0.31 -6.91
C GLY A 890 -22.41 -0.51 -6.63
N PHE A 891 -23.32 0.06 -5.84
CA PHE A 891 -24.57 -0.58 -5.45
C PHE A 891 -25.75 0.34 -5.66
N TYR A 892 -26.76 -0.17 -6.35
CA TYR A 892 -27.97 0.58 -6.66
C TYR A 892 -28.67 1.12 -5.41
N ASN A 893 -29.04 2.40 -5.49
CA ASN A 893 -29.82 3.11 -4.48
C ASN A 893 -31.32 3.02 -4.81
N ASP A 894 -31.84 1.84 -5.15
CA ASP A 894 -33.27 1.69 -5.41
C ASP A 894 -33.99 1.35 -4.11
N LYS A 895 -34.60 2.37 -3.50
CA LYS A 895 -35.30 2.25 -2.20
C LYS A 895 -36.80 2.07 -2.34
N ASP A 896 -37.35 2.17 -3.55
CA ASP A 896 -38.77 2.45 -3.75
C ASP A 896 -39.63 1.27 -4.24
N SER A 897 -39.10 0.05 -4.42
CA SER A 897 -39.93 -1.14 -4.71
C SER A 897 -39.91 -2.22 -3.61
N ASP A 898 -41.03 -2.92 -3.41
CA ASP A 898 -41.13 -4.00 -2.41
C ASP A 898 -40.30 -5.26 -2.80
N GLU A 899 -40.02 -5.47 -4.09
CA GLU A 899 -39.02 -6.44 -4.56
C GLU A 899 -37.61 -6.09 -4.05
N ASP A 900 -37.34 -4.81 -3.78
CA ASP A 900 -36.04 -4.34 -3.34
C ASP A 900 -35.75 -4.63 -1.87
N LYS A 901 -36.74 -4.94 -1.02
CA LYS A 901 -36.44 -5.38 0.37
C LYS A 901 -35.65 -6.69 0.41
N PHE A 902 -35.96 -7.62 -0.50
CA PHE A 902 -35.25 -8.89 -0.61
C PHE A 902 -33.84 -8.68 -1.17
N LYS A 903 -33.71 -7.90 -2.25
CA LYS A 903 -32.43 -7.49 -2.83
C LYS A 903 -31.56 -6.72 -1.81
N TYR A 904 -32.16 -5.85 -1.01
CA TYR A 904 -31.49 -5.09 0.06
C TYR A 904 -30.99 -6.01 1.18
N THR A 905 -31.69 -7.12 1.46
CA THR A 905 -31.24 -8.12 2.44
C THR A 905 -30.01 -8.88 1.91
N GLN A 906 -30.05 -9.33 0.65
CA GLN A 906 -28.88 -9.95 0.01
C GLN A 906 -27.71 -8.98 -0.13
N TYR A 907 -27.98 -7.73 -0.47
CA TYR A 907 -27.01 -6.65 -0.50
C TYR A 907 -26.32 -6.45 0.86
N ASN A 908 -27.10 -6.36 1.94
CA ASN A 908 -26.54 -6.28 3.28
C ASN A 908 -25.76 -7.53 3.66
N GLN A 909 -26.13 -8.70 3.13
CA GLN A 909 -25.34 -9.91 3.30
C GLN A 909 -24.00 -9.83 2.57
N ILE A 910 -23.97 -9.46 1.28
CA ILE A 910 -22.73 -9.26 0.52
C ILE A 910 -21.85 -8.22 1.23
N LEU A 911 -22.43 -7.07 1.61
CA LEU A 911 -21.73 -6.07 2.38
C LEU A 911 -21.25 -6.60 3.73
N LYS A 912 -22.04 -7.40 4.45
CA LYS A 912 -21.64 -8.00 5.73
C LYS A 912 -20.50 -8.99 5.54
N GLU A 913 -20.51 -9.78 4.49
CA GLU A 913 -19.45 -10.74 4.16
C GLU A 913 -18.19 -10.01 3.71
N ILE A 914 -18.30 -8.96 2.90
CA ILE A 914 -17.17 -8.09 2.57
C ILE A 914 -16.66 -7.39 3.85
N LYS A 915 -17.54 -6.83 4.70
CA LYS A 915 -17.18 -6.23 6.00
C LYS A 915 -16.51 -7.21 6.98
N GLN A 916 -16.83 -8.49 6.90
CA GLN A 916 -16.15 -9.50 7.70
C GLN A 916 -14.71 -9.74 7.24
N ASN A 917 -14.40 -9.41 5.98
CA ASN A 917 -13.06 -9.59 5.40
C ASN A 917 -12.24 -8.30 5.37
N TYR A 918 -12.91 -7.14 5.42
CA TYR A 918 -12.30 -5.82 5.39
C TYR A 918 -12.82 -4.97 6.56
N ASN A 919 -11.92 -4.32 7.30
CA ASN A 919 -12.32 -3.28 8.23
C ASN A 919 -12.86 -2.07 7.44
N ILE A 920 -14.14 -1.74 7.61
CA ILE A 920 -14.65 -0.46 7.14
C ILE A 920 -14.12 0.60 8.10
N ASP A 921 -13.34 1.50 7.54
CA ASP A 921 -12.65 2.50 8.32
C ASP A 921 -13.44 3.80 8.43
N TYR A 922 -13.99 4.29 7.32
CA TYR A 922 -14.69 5.56 7.28
C TYR A 922 -15.70 5.68 6.12
N LYS A 923 -16.72 6.52 6.30
CA LYS A 923 -17.75 6.85 5.31
C LYS A 923 -17.67 8.33 4.94
N SER A 924 -17.47 8.64 3.65
CA SER A 924 -17.54 10.00 3.12
C SER A 924 -18.59 10.07 2.01
N GLY A 925 -19.73 10.73 2.27
CA GLY A 925 -20.85 10.77 1.32
C GLY A 925 -21.35 9.37 0.95
N PHE A 926 -21.33 9.04 -0.34
CA PHE A 926 -21.71 7.74 -0.90
C PHE A 926 -20.58 6.69 -0.83
N HIS A 927 -19.37 7.08 -0.44
CA HIS A 927 -18.22 6.18 -0.42
C HIS A 927 -18.04 5.51 0.95
N LYS A 928 -17.92 4.18 0.94
CA LYS A 928 -17.46 3.38 2.08
C LYS A 928 -16.05 2.90 1.78
N TYR A 929 -15.08 3.34 2.57
CA TYR A 929 -13.68 2.94 2.38
C TYR A 929 -13.38 1.67 3.18
N VAL A 930 -12.74 0.71 2.53
CA VAL A 930 -12.25 -0.53 3.15
C VAL A 930 -10.74 -0.52 3.27
N GLU A 931 -10.26 -0.88 4.46
CA GLU A 931 -8.85 -1.12 4.74
C GLU A 931 -8.47 -2.57 4.44
N ASP A 932 -7.26 -2.75 3.92
CA ASP A 932 -6.78 -4.00 3.40
C ASP A 932 -6.31 -4.92 4.53
N THR A 933 -7.25 -5.62 5.17
CA THR A 933 -6.93 -6.76 6.04
C THR A 933 -6.85 -8.08 5.27
N TYR A 934 -6.88 -8.00 3.93
CA TYR A 934 -7.12 -9.13 3.04
C TYR A 934 -6.05 -10.21 3.14
N ASP A 935 -4.76 -9.87 3.08
CA ASP A 935 -3.68 -10.87 3.15
C ASP A 935 -3.70 -11.66 4.46
N GLN A 936 -3.96 -10.98 5.58
CA GLN A 936 -4.05 -11.62 6.91
C GLN A 936 -5.31 -12.50 7.05
N ASN A 937 -6.45 -12.04 6.52
CA ASN A 937 -7.71 -12.77 6.60
C ASN A 937 -7.82 -13.91 5.58
N GLU A 938 -7.16 -13.81 4.42
CA GLU A 938 -7.14 -14.85 3.39
C GLU A 938 -6.36 -16.07 3.88
N GLU A 939 -5.18 -15.89 4.46
CA GLU A 939 -4.43 -17.00 5.09
C GLU A 939 -5.25 -17.66 6.22
N LEU A 940 -5.86 -16.87 7.10
CA LEU A 940 -6.72 -17.37 8.17
C LEU A 940 -7.92 -18.18 7.62
N ARG A 941 -8.51 -17.75 6.50
CA ARG A 941 -9.59 -18.49 5.82
C ARG A 941 -9.06 -19.76 5.15
N LYS A 942 -7.92 -19.73 4.48
CA LYS A 942 -7.28 -20.92 3.89
C LYS A 942 -7.03 -21.96 4.96
N ILE A 943 -6.49 -21.56 6.11
CA ILE A 943 -6.24 -22.44 7.26
C ILE A 943 -7.55 -23.00 7.83
N LYS A 944 -8.56 -22.15 8.08
CA LYS A 944 -9.86 -22.58 8.64
C LYS A 944 -10.63 -23.52 7.70
N ASN A 945 -10.65 -23.22 6.40
CA ASN A 945 -11.29 -24.06 5.40
C ASN A 945 -10.56 -25.40 5.30
N THR A 946 -9.23 -25.39 5.18
CA THR A 946 -8.41 -26.61 5.18
C THR A 946 -8.69 -27.49 6.40
N LYS A 947 -8.73 -26.91 7.61
CA LYS A 947 -9.07 -27.62 8.86
C LYS A 947 -10.49 -28.23 8.82
N ARG A 948 -11.51 -27.48 8.40
CA ARG A 948 -12.89 -27.99 8.28
C ARG A 948 -13.01 -29.14 7.27
N HIS A 949 -12.23 -29.11 6.20
CA HIS A 949 -12.27 -30.16 5.17
C HIS A 949 -11.54 -31.44 5.58
N LEU A 950 -10.42 -31.32 6.30
CA LEU A 950 -9.72 -32.47 6.90
C LEU A 950 -10.63 -33.26 7.84
N VAL A 951 -11.50 -32.57 8.58
CA VAL A 951 -12.49 -33.20 9.49
C VAL A 951 -13.60 -33.91 8.72
N ASN A 952 -14.02 -33.40 7.56
CA ASN A 952 -15.19 -33.90 6.83
C ASN A 952 -14.88 -34.90 5.70
N LYS A 953 -13.60 -35.23 5.43
CA LYS A 953 -13.16 -36.13 4.33
C LYS A 953 -13.77 -35.79 2.96
N ARG A 954 -14.10 -34.53 2.70
CA ARG A 954 -14.68 -34.10 1.43
C ARG A 954 -13.64 -33.39 0.57
N PRO A 955 -13.47 -33.78 -0.71
CA PRO A 955 -12.63 -33.03 -1.63
C PRO A 955 -13.39 -31.78 -2.09
N LEU A 956 -12.89 -30.61 -1.73
CA LEU A 956 -13.22 -29.39 -2.44
C LEU A 956 -11.99 -28.49 -2.44
N TYR A 957 -11.25 -28.57 -3.55
CA TYR A 957 -10.21 -27.61 -3.87
C TYR A 957 -10.87 -26.49 -4.68
N ILE A 958 -10.82 -25.25 -4.19
CA ILE A 958 -11.43 -24.09 -4.88
C ILE A 958 -10.48 -23.66 -6.02
N PRO A 959 -10.89 -23.72 -7.30
CA PRO A 959 -10.00 -23.54 -8.45
C PRO A 959 -9.45 -22.12 -8.69
N THR A 960 -9.87 -21.12 -7.91
CA THR A 960 -9.58 -19.72 -8.21
C THR A 960 -8.18 -19.26 -7.81
N ASP A 961 -7.45 -20.07 -7.05
CA ASP A 961 -6.19 -19.68 -6.39
C ASP A 961 -5.06 -20.69 -6.63
N TYR A 962 -4.76 -21.02 -7.89
CA TYR A 962 -3.51 -21.74 -8.23
C TYR A 962 -2.38 -20.75 -8.50
N PRO A 963 -1.62 -20.27 -7.49
CA PRO A 963 -0.44 -19.47 -7.75
C PRO A 963 0.69 -20.31 -8.34
N SER A 964 0.69 -21.64 -8.14
CA SER A 964 1.82 -22.53 -8.43
C SER A 964 1.48 -23.79 -9.22
N LEU A 965 2.49 -24.35 -9.89
CA LEU A 965 2.38 -25.62 -10.62
C LEU A 965 2.01 -26.79 -9.70
N VAL A 966 2.52 -26.83 -8.46
CA VAL A 966 2.15 -27.84 -7.44
C VAL A 966 0.66 -27.86 -7.18
N SER A 967 0.09 -26.67 -7.05
CA SER A 967 -1.34 -26.51 -6.78
C SER A 967 -2.16 -27.08 -7.94
N VAL A 968 -1.73 -26.85 -9.18
CA VAL A 968 -2.38 -27.40 -10.37
C VAL A 968 -2.23 -28.91 -10.45
N ALA A 969 -1.03 -29.44 -10.25
CA ALA A 969 -0.75 -30.87 -10.25
C ALA A 969 -1.59 -31.61 -9.19
N ARG A 970 -1.69 -31.05 -7.99
CA ARG A 970 -2.57 -31.57 -6.94
C ARG A 970 -4.03 -31.63 -7.38
N TYR A 971 -4.51 -30.57 -8.03
CA TYR A 971 -5.89 -30.53 -8.52
C TYR A 971 -6.16 -31.57 -9.60
N ILE A 972 -5.20 -31.79 -10.51
CA ILE A 972 -5.26 -32.85 -11.51
C ILE A 972 -5.46 -34.21 -10.84
N VAL A 973 -4.63 -34.52 -9.84
CA VAL A 973 -4.63 -35.82 -9.15
C VAL A 973 -5.91 -36.03 -8.35
N ILE A 974 -6.32 -35.03 -7.55
CA ILE A 974 -7.53 -35.11 -6.72
C ILE A 974 -8.78 -35.34 -7.58
N ASN A 975 -8.88 -34.67 -8.72
CA ASN A 975 -10.06 -34.71 -9.57
C ASN A 975 -9.95 -35.68 -10.74
N LYS A 976 -8.85 -36.45 -10.81
CA LYS A 976 -8.54 -37.40 -11.90
C LYS A 976 -8.70 -36.75 -13.27
N ILE A 977 -8.14 -35.55 -13.43
CA ILE A 977 -8.24 -34.79 -14.68
C ILE A 977 -7.27 -35.40 -15.70
N PRO A 978 -7.71 -35.68 -16.94
CA PRO A 978 -6.80 -36.11 -18.00
C PRO A 978 -5.74 -35.04 -18.27
N TYR A 979 -4.46 -35.44 -18.29
CA TYR A 979 -3.32 -34.53 -18.50
C TYR A 979 -2.20 -35.19 -19.31
N LYS A 980 -1.30 -34.38 -19.88
CA LYS A 980 -0.08 -34.84 -20.54
C LYS A 980 1.01 -33.78 -20.47
N PHE A 981 2.24 -34.20 -20.13
CA PHE A 981 3.43 -33.36 -20.32
C PHE A 981 3.93 -33.50 -21.76
N MET A 982 4.32 -32.38 -22.33
CA MET A 982 4.72 -32.26 -23.73
C MET A 982 6.02 -31.47 -23.86
N PHE A 983 6.87 -31.96 -24.75
CA PHE A 983 8.20 -31.45 -25.02
C PHE A 983 8.30 -30.76 -26.38
N ASP A 984 7.44 -31.20 -27.31
CA ASP A 984 7.35 -30.73 -28.69
C ASP A 984 5.90 -30.38 -29.05
N ILE A 985 5.67 -29.99 -30.30
CA ILE A 985 4.35 -29.60 -30.83
C ILE A 985 3.39 -30.81 -30.79
N PRO A 986 2.14 -30.66 -30.34
CA PRO A 986 1.21 -31.77 -30.25
C PRO A 986 0.74 -32.28 -31.61
N ASP A 987 0.82 -33.60 -31.79
CA ASP A 987 0.06 -34.32 -32.82
C ASP A 987 -1.42 -34.34 -32.42
N ILE A 988 -2.15 -33.33 -32.88
CA ILE A 988 -3.62 -33.22 -32.73
C ILE A 988 -4.26 -33.62 -34.06
N MET A 989 -5.10 -34.66 -34.02
CA MET A 989 -5.90 -35.10 -35.16
C MET A 989 -7.38 -34.77 -34.94
N ILE A 990 -8.04 -34.30 -36.00
CA ILE A 990 -9.50 -34.14 -36.05
C ILE A 990 -10.04 -35.37 -36.78
N GLU A 991 -10.84 -36.21 -36.12
CA GLU A 991 -11.43 -37.42 -36.70
C GLU A 991 -12.95 -37.41 -36.54
N ASN A 992 -13.71 -37.52 -37.65
CA ASN A 992 -15.17 -37.68 -37.64
C ASN A 992 -15.91 -36.63 -36.77
N GLU A 993 -15.56 -35.35 -36.94
CA GLU A 993 -16.11 -34.21 -36.18
C GLU A 993 -15.76 -34.16 -34.67
N ASP A 994 -15.13 -35.18 -34.08
CA ASP A 994 -14.62 -35.12 -32.72
C ASP A 994 -13.13 -34.76 -32.71
N ILE A 995 -12.71 -33.91 -31.76
CA ILE A 995 -11.29 -33.64 -31.52
C ILE A 995 -10.80 -34.71 -30.56
N LYS A 996 -9.95 -35.61 -31.05
CA LYS A 996 -9.33 -36.65 -30.22
C LYS A 996 -7.97 -36.16 -29.76
N ILE A 997 -7.81 -36.06 -28.44
CA ILE A 997 -6.54 -35.70 -27.83
C ILE A 997 -6.11 -36.84 -26.91
N THR A 998 -4.93 -37.40 -27.17
CA THR A 998 -4.33 -38.38 -26.27
C THR A 998 -3.74 -37.65 -25.07
N LEU A 999 -4.46 -37.71 -23.95
CA LEU A 999 -4.05 -37.20 -22.64
C LEU A 999 -3.83 -38.42 -21.75
N SER A 1000 -2.62 -38.56 -21.21
CA SER A 1000 -2.13 -39.78 -20.54
C SER A 1000 -2.30 -41.04 -21.40
N ASP A 1001 -2.67 -42.17 -20.80
CA ASP A 1001 -2.88 -43.46 -21.48
C ASP A 1001 -4.24 -43.56 -22.18
N ASN A 1002 -5.04 -42.48 -22.19
CA ASN A 1002 -6.39 -42.47 -22.74
C ASN A 1002 -6.52 -41.44 -23.88
N THR A 1003 -7.32 -41.80 -24.89
CA THR A 1003 -7.78 -40.84 -25.91
C THR A 1003 -9.06 -40.17 -25.41
N GLU A 1004 -8.99 -38.87 -25.15
CA GLU A 1004 -10.14 -38.07 -24.74
C GLU A 1004 -10.84 -37.45 -25.95
N ASN A 1005 -12.17 -37.49 -25.97
CA ASN A 1005 -12.98 -36.75 -26.94
C ASN A 1005 -13.27 -35.36 -26.38
N VAL A 1006 -12.59 -34.36 -26.93
CA VAL A 1006 -12.79 -32.96 -26.59
C VAL A 1006 -14.02 -32.45 -27.33
N ARG A 1007 -15.05 -32.07 -26.59
CA ARG A 1007 -16.35 -31.67 -27.15
C ARG A 1007 -16.59 -30.18 -27.00
N PHE A 1008 -17.06 -29.56 -28.07
CA PHE A 1008 -17.64 -28.23 -28.01
C PHE A 1008 -19.12 -28.32 -27.64
N ILE A 1009 -19.52 -27.65 -26.56
CA ILE A 1009 -20.87 -27.74 -26.00
C ILE A 1009 -21.54 -26.37 -26.11
N ARG A 1010 -22.83 -26.30 -26.45
CA ARG A 1010 -23.57 -25.02 -26.45
C ARG A 1010 -23.72 -24.49 -25.02
N PHE A 1011 -23.57 -23.18 -24.83
CA PHE A 1011 -23.57 -22.58 -23.49
C PHE A 1011 -24.86 -22.87 -22.69
N ILE A 1012 -26.03 -22.91 -23.35
CA ILE A 1012 -27.32 -23.25 -22.69
C ILE A 1012 -27.30 -24.68 -22.12
N GLU A 1013 -26.63 -25.63 -22.77
CA GLU A 1013 -26.48 -27.01 -22.28
C GLU A 1013 -25.53 -27.07 -21.08
N LYS A 1014 -24.55 -26.15 -21.03
CA LYS A 1014 -23.66 -25.95 -19.88
C LYS A 1014 -24.41 -25.40 -18.66
N ILE A 1015 -25.34 -24.45 -18.83
CA ILE A 1015 -26.19 -23.95 -17.73
C ILE A 1015 -27.00 -25.08 -17.10
N LYS A 1016 -27.64 -25.94 -17.90
CA LYS A 1016 -28.38 -27.10 -17.38
C LYS A 1016 -27.49 -28.08 -16.62
N THR A 1017 -26.24 -28.22 -17.04
CA THR A 1017 -25.23 -29.03 -16.34
C THR A 1017 -24.80 -28.36 -15.04
N GLN A 1018 -24.68 -27.03 -15.02
CA GLN A 1018 -24.34 -26.23 -13.84
C GLN A 1018 -25.49 -26.21 -12.82
N GLU A 1019 -26.74 -26.07 -13.24
CA GLU A 1019 -27.91 -26.19 -12.37
C GLU A 1019 -27.95 -27.57 -11.71
N ARG A 1020 -27.64 -28.62 -12.46
CA ARG A 1020 -27.52 -29.98 -11.94
C ARG A 1020 -26.33 -30.14 -10.99
N LEU A 1021 -25.22 -29.45 -11.23
CA LEU A 1021 -24.07 -29.39 -10.32
C LEU A 1021 -24.34 -28.55 -9.08
N ASP A 1022 -25.15 -27.50 -9.17
CA ASP A 1022 -25.58 -26.67 -8.05
C ASP A 1022 -26.64 -27.41 -7.23
N GLU A 1023 -27.49 -28.24 -7.85
CA GLU A 1023 -28.35 -29.22 -7.16
C GLU A 1023 -27.52 -30.31 -6.48
N VAL A 1024 -26.50 -30.85 -7.15
CA VAL A 1024 -25.54 -31.80 -6.56
C VAL A 1024 -24.78 -31.14 -5.41
N SER A 1025 -24.33 -29.89 -5.57
CA SER A 1025 -23.62 -29.13 -4.54
C SER A 1025 -24.54 -28.71 -3.40
N LYS A 1026 -25.83 -28.43 -3.64
CA LYS A 1026 -26.87 -28.21 -2.62
C LYS A 1026 -27.23 -29.49 -1.88
N SER A 1027 -27.26 -30.64 -2.55
CA SER A 1027 -27.47 -31.95 -1.92
C SER A 1027 -26.24 -32.45 -1.17
N PHE A 1028 -25.03 -32.08 -1.58
CA PHE A 1028 -23.82 -32.17 -0.75
C PHE A 1028 -23.78 -31.07 0.33
N GLY A 1029 -24.50 -29.97 0.14
CA GLY A 1029 -24.53 -28.77 0.97
C GLY A 1029 -25.64 -28.70 2.03
N TYR A 1030 -26.11 -29.84 2.56
CA TYR A 1030 -26.86 -29.86 3.83
C TYR A 1030 -25.91 -29.49 5.00
N PHE A 1031 -25.53 -28.21 5.07
CA PHE A 1031 -24.81 -27.57 6.18
C PHE A 1031 -25.35 -26.15 6.34
N THR A 1032 -26.65 -26.03 6.54
CA THR A 1032 -27.28 -24.85 7.15
C THR A 1032 -28.32 -25.30 8.17
N LYS A 1033 -27.83 -25.88 9.26
CA LYS A 1033 -28.38 -25.68 10.59
C LYS A 1033 -27.24 -25.60 11.59
#